data_AF-A0A7C3X588-F1
#
_entry.id   AF-A0A7C3X588-F1
#
_cell.length_a   1.000
_cell.length_b   1.000
_cell.length_c   1.000
_cell.angle_alpha   90.00
_cell.angle_beta   90.00
_cell.angle_gamma   90.00
#
_symmetry.space_group_name_H-M   'P 1'
#
loop_
_entity.id
_entity.type
_entity.pdbx_description
1 polymer ?
#
loop_
_entity_poly.entity_id
_entity_poly.type
_entity_poly.pdbx_seq_one_letter_code
_entity_poly.pdbx_strand_id
1 'polypeptide(L)'
;MKLRDVGLAISKRWWMIAAILLLALLVAAVVTKVQSPVYKVEIAVSATAPINPSTKLPDALTQTAYVALMPSIANFTEGLGVAEAVSKRLSQEGMDIAPEELLKKVSAVPEANSTSVRITFTDGSPTRAADIANAWGEVLVLKTLRSEANEFYDESFKTLLLNGSLVFTNRAVPPPKPTQPKPAAYLGLGVFVGLLLGIGLAVIIEFFDPHFRSPGEAEELLGLPVLGIIPRVKGERALKLLPFFGEGSPTWEAYSELRSGILLTRKGEPPRSVLAVPAIPFEAAPAVAANLAASIAFTERDTLLIDCDLREGALSRLLDARDRPGLAEALKGDGDLKKNIRATGIANLSFLAAGERCENSSDLLSLTSFSEGLRELEELYDQVVLYAPPLVGSMDGAVVAAQAQSCLVVIDVGLCTRVVAGEAMHNLRLLGIVPTGVALANFKVKGAERAERAKPGAVAERTLPRSERKPPSREPRFAGDTAARGTAHWRKETAPVQTPERKGGGRAVTPSLGSASRDLAAEEPGAPGEKVAEEFARLGEAGAPIPKNWLRALNSEKEDVRESASAAITAYYRAFLRRYRIGEEDTVRITEAIIRMMRREGEFAHMDEAEARRHLQEMLLAAGARFSAGRWPASAPQGEEPASAPQVAPESPGEPKRKEKRRLRLQRGNLEGREAERAETAVGDREGEKPEEEVDWE
;
A
#
# COMPACT_ATOMS: atom_id res chain seq x y z
N MET A 1 8.78 -16.11 7.97
CA MET A 1 7.35 -15.91 8.30
C MET A 1 6.81 -17.21 8.84
N LYS A 2 6.10 -17.16 9.97
CA LYS A 2 5.36 -18.31 10.48
C LYS A 2 4.10 -18.51 9.62
N LEU A 3 3.57 -19.74 9.54
CA LEU A 3 2.31 -20.04 8.81
C LEU A 3 1.15 -19.12 9.23
N ARG A 4 1.16 -18.67 10.49
CA ARG A 4 0.19 -17.69 11.03
C ARG A 4 0.25 -16.33 10.33
N ASP A 5 1.43 -15.89 9.87
CA ASP A 5 1.61 -14.59 9.21
C ASP A 5 0.99 -14.61 7.80
N VAL A 6 1.05 -15.75 7.11
CA VAL A 6 0.41 -15.94 5.80
C VAL A 6 -1.11 -15.89 5.93
N GLY A 7 -1.67 -16.54 6.97
CA GLY A 7 -3.11 -16.48 7.25
C GLY A 7 -3.60 -15.06 7.55
N LEU A 8 -2.83 -14.29 8.32
CA LEU A 8 -3.12 -12.88 8.59
C LEU A 8 -3.07 -12.03 7.31
N ALA A 9 -2.05 -12.21 6.48
CA ALA A 9 -1.90 -11.51 5.20
C ALA A 9 -3.13 -11.73 4.29
N ILE A 10 -3.59 -12.98 4.18
CA ILE A 10 -4.78 -13.34 3.39
C ILE A 10 -6.03 -12.67 3.98
N SER A 11 -6.24 -12.77 5.29
CA SER A 11 -7.45 -12.21 5.93
C SER A 11 -7.55 -10.68 5.83
N LYS A 12 -6.41 -9.97 5.92
CA LYS A 12 -6.33 -8.51 5.85
C LYS A 12 -6.56 -7.98 4.44
N ARG A 13 -6.30 -8.80 3.41
CA ARG A 13 -6.22 -8.38 2.00
C ARG A 13 -7.00 -9.29 1.04
N TRP A 14 -7.99 -10.02 1.55
CA TRP A 14 -8.83 -10.92 0.75
C TRP A 14 -9.49 -10.21 -0.44
N TRP A 15 -9.84 -8.93 -0.27
CA TRP A 15 -10.41 -8.08 -1.33
C TRP A 15 -9.47 -7.90 -2.52
N MET A 16 -8.16 -7.81 -2.27
CA MET A 16 -7.14 -7.67 -3.32
C MET A 16 -6.95 -9.00 -4.06
N ILE A 17 -6.95 -10.12 -3.33
CA ILE A 17 -6.93 -11.47 -3.92
C ILE A 17 -8.14 -11.66 -4.82
N ALA A 18 -9.34 -11.26 -4.36
CA ALA A 18 -10.58 -11.32 -5.13
C ALA A 18 -10.54 -10.42 -6.38
N ALA A 19 -9.97 -9.21 -6.29
CA ALA A 19 -9.84 -8.31 -7.42
C ALA A 19 -8.90 -8.87 -8.51
N ILE A 20 -7.74 -9.42 -8.12
CA ILE A 20 -6.78 -10.03 -9.04
C ILE A 20 -7.37 -11.29 -9.68
N LEU A 21 -8.09 -12.10 -8.90
CA LEU A 21 -8.81 -13.27 -9.41
C LEU A 21 -9.87 -12.88 -10.44
N LEU A 22 -10.67 -11.85 -10.15
CA LEU A 22 -11.69 -11.35 -11.07
C LEU A 22 -11.07 -10.82 -12.37
N LEU A 23 -9.96 -10.08 -12.27
CA LEU A 23 -9.21 -9.62 -13.42
C LEU A 23 -8.67 -10.79 -14.26
N ALA A 24 -8.09 -11.81 -13.65
CA ALA A 24 -7.59 -13.00 -14.34
C ALA A 24 -8.71 -13.78 -15.04
N LEU A 25 -9.87 -13.91 -14.39
CA LEU A 25 -11.07 -14.51 -14.98
C LEU A 25 -11.61 -13.70 -16.16
N LEU A 26 -11.62 -12.37 -16.06
CA LEU A 26 -12.05 -11.48 -17.13
C LEU A 26 -11.12 -11.62 -18.34
N VAL A 27 -9.79 -11.62 -18.12
CA VAL A 27 -8.81 -11.86 -19.18
C VAL A 27 -9.03 -13.23 -19.83
N ALA A 28 -9.20 -14.29 -19.04
CA ALA A 28 -9.47 -15.64 -19.56
C ALA A 28 -10.76 -15.69 -20.40
N ALA A 29 -11.83 -15.02 -19.96
CA ALA A 29 -13.10 -14.95 -20.69
C ALA A 29 -12.97 -14.16 -22.00
N VAL A 30 -12.23 -13.05 -22.00
CA VAL A 30 -11.97 -12.26 -23.22
C VAL A 30 -11.14 -13.08 -24.20
N VAL A 31 -10.05 -13.72 -23.77
CA VAL A 31 -9.23 -14.59 -24.62
C VAL A 31 -10.08 -15.70 -25.23
N THR A 32 -10.93 -16.34 -24.43
CA THR A 32 -11.84 -17.40 -24.89
C THR A 32 -12.86 -16.89 -25.93
N LYS A 33 -13.32 -15.65 -25.82
CA LYS A 33 -14.27 -15.06 -26.78
C LYS A 33 -13.61 -14.56 -28.06
N VAL A 34 -12.36 -14.10 -27.99
CA VAL A 34 -11.62 -13.54 -29.14
C VAL A 34 -11.01 -14.65 -30.01
N GLN A 35 -10.68 -15.80 -29.42
CA GLN A 35 -10.09 -16.91 -30.16
C GLN A 35 -11.09 -17.50 -31.16
N SER A 36 -10.66 -17.65 -32.42
CA SER A 36 -11.49 -18.21 -33.48
C SER A 36 -11.88 -19.67 -33.15
N PRO A 37 -13.16 -20.04 -33.36
CA PRO A 37 -13.60 -21.41 -33.14
C PRO A 37 -12.94 -22.34 -34.15
N VAL A 38 -12.47 -23.49 -33.67
CA VAL A 38 -11.93 -24.56 -34.53
C VAL A 38 -12.84 -25.77 -34.42
N TYR A 39 -13.33 -26.23 -35.56
CA TYR A 39 -14.19 -27.40 -35.67
C TYR A 39 -13.38 -28.58 -36.21
N LYS A 40 -13.44 -29.71 -35.51
CA LYS A 40 -12.80 -30.96 -35.90
C LYS A 40 -13.86 -31.91 -36.49
N VAL A 41 -13.55 -32.49 -37.64
CA VAL A 41 -14.37 -33.49 -38.34
C VAL A 41 -13.52 -34.71 -38.65
N GLU A 42 -14.09 -35.90 -38.58
CA GLU A 42 -13.40 -37.16 -38.85
C GLU A 42 -14.16 -37.97 -39.89
N ILE A 43 -13.43 -38.53 -40.85
CA ILE A 43 -13.92 -39.53 -41.81
C ILE A 43 -13.02 -40.76 -41.78
N ALA A 44 -13.51 -41.88 -42.29
CA ALA A 44 -12.72 -43.09 -42.46
C ALA A 44 -12.84 -43.63 -43.89
N VAL A 45 -11.71 -44.02 -44.46
CA VAL A 45 -11.63 -44.75 -45.73
C VAL A 45 -11.03 -46.13 -45.47
N SER A 46 -11.63 -47.17 -46.05
CA SER A 46 -11.19 -48.55 -45.84
C SER A 46 -10.77 -49.16 -47.17
N ALA A 47 -9.59 -49.78 -47.18
CA ALA A 47 -9.09 -50.50 -48.34
C ALA A 47 -9.71 -51.89 -48.42
N THR A 48 -10.16 -52.26 -49.62
CA THR A 48 -10.77 -53.54 -49.93
C THR A 48 -9.96 -54.26 -50.99
N ALA A 49 -9.56 -55.49 -50.70
CA ALA A 49 -8.80 -56.31 -51.64
C ALA A 49 -9.59 -56.64 -52.91
N PRO A 50 -8.92 -56.74 -54.07
CA PRO A 50 -9.57 -57.20 -55.30
C PRO A 50 -10.15 -58.60 -55.10
N ILE A 51 -11.30 -58.85 -55.73
CA ILE A 51 -11.94 -60.16 -55.69
C ILE A 51 -11.16 -61.09 -56.61
N ASN A 52 -10.75 -62.25 -56.07
CA ASN A 52 -10.06 -63.24 -56.89
C ASN A 52 -11.04 -63.84 -57.90
N PRO A 53 -10.74 -63.80 -59.22
CA PRO A 53 -11.66 -64.25 -60.27
C PRO A 53 -12.03 -65.73 -60.18
N SER A 54 -11.19 -66.57 -59.54
CA SER A 54 -11.45 -68.01 -59.41
C SER A 54 -12.25 -68.38 -58.17
N THR A 55 -12.02 -67.73 -57.02
CA THR A 55 -12.69 -68.06 -55.74
C THR A 55 -13.87 -67.15 -55.40
N LYS A 56 -14.03 -66.02 -56.11
CA LYS A 56 -14.99 -64.96 -55.81
C LYS A 56 -14.87 -64.39 -54.38
N LEU A 57 -13.77 -64.65 -53.69
CA LEU A 57 -13.49 -64.17 -52.33
C LEU A 57 -12.28 -63.22 -52.36
N PRO A 58 -12.19 -62.27 -51.41
CA PRO A 58 -10.99 -61.47 -51.21
C PRO A 58 -9.81 -62.35 -50.79
N ASP A 59 -8.64 -62.15 -51.38
CA ASP A 59 -7.45 -62.92 -51.03
C ASP A 59 -6.93 -62.57 -49.62
N ALA A 60 -6.82 -63.57 -48.73
CA ALA A 60 -6.41 -63.40 -47.33
C ALA A 60 -4.95 -62.93 -47.18
N LEU A 61 -4.06 -63.33 -48.09
CA LEU A 61 -2.68 -62.85 -48.13
C LEU A 61 -2.65 -61.36 -48.50
N THR A 62 -3.43 -60.98 -49.51
CA THR A 62 -3.58 -59.58 -49.91
C THR A 62 -4.22 -58.74 -48.80
N GLN A 63 -5.22 -59.25 -48.07
CA GLN A 63 -5.82 -58.58 -46.90
C GLN A 63 -4.80 -58.31 -45.78
N THR A 64 -3.89 -59.26 -45.53
CA THR A 64 -2.80 -59.09 -44.55
C THR A 64 -1.79 -58.04 -45.02
N ALA A 65 -1.49 -57.99 -46.32
CA ALA A 65 -0.62 -56.97 -46.91
C ALA A 65 -1.18 -55.55 -46.79
N TYR A 66 -2.51 -55.36 -46.85
CA TYR A 66 -3.12 -54.04 -46.66
C TYR A 66 -2.81 -53.42 -45.31
N VAL A 67 -2.85 -54.20 -44.23
CA VAL A 67 -2.54 -53.69 -42.88
C VAL A 67 -1.11 -53.12 -42.83
N ALA A 68 -0.16 -53.74 -43.53
CA ALA A 68 1.21 -53.26 -43.65
C ALA A 68 1.36 -52.02 -44.56
N LEU A 69 0.46 -51.84 -45.53
CA LEU A 69 0.47 -50.72 -46.49
C LEU A 69 -0.32 -49.50 -46.00
N MET A 70 -1.12 -49.62 -44.94
CA MET A 70 -1.92 -48.50 -44.40
C MET A 70 -1.10 -47.23 -44.09
N PRO A 71 0.12 -47.28 -43.53
CA PRO A 71 0.94 -46.08 -43.35
C PRO A 71 1.27 -45.38 -44.67
N SER A 72 1.59 -46.12 -45.73
CA SER A 72 1.86 -45.56 -47.05
C SER A 72 0.61 -44.95 -47.69
N ILE A 73 -0.56 -45.57 -47.48
CA ILE A 73 -1.85 -45.05 -47.94
C ILE A 73 -2.25 -43.78 -47.16
N ALA A 74 -1.99 -43.71 -45.86
CA ALA A 74 -2.19 -42.52 -45.05
C ALA A 74 -1.29 -41.36 -45.53
N ASN A 75 0.00 -41.62 -45.78
CA ASN A 75 0.91 -40.61 -46.33
C ASN A 75 0.49 -40.13 -47.73
N PHE A 76 0.02 -41.03 -48.59
CA PHE A 76 -0.52 -40.64 -49.90
C PHE A 76 -1.76 -39.76 -49.75
N THR A 77 -2.60 -40.04 -48.76
CA THR A 77 -3.84 -39.29 -48.48
C THR A 77 -3.57 -37.84 -48.06
N GLU A 78 -2.46 -37.60 -47.36
CA GLU A 78 -1.93 -36.25 -47.05
C GLU A 78 -1.05 -35.68 -48.18
N GLY A 79 -1.04 -36.31 -49.35
CA GLY A 79 -0.21 -35.88 -50.48
C GLY A 79 -0.76 -34.66 -51.22
N LEU A 80 0.14 -33.83 -51.76
CA LEU A 80 -0.22 -32.65 -52.56
C LEU A 80 -1.12 -32.99 -53.75
N GLY A 81 -0.89 -34.12 -54.44
CA GLY A 81 -1.73 -34.55 -55.56
C GLY A 81 -3.17 -34.91 -55.18
N VAL A 82 -3.44 -35.23 -53.91
CA VAL A 82 -4.81 -35.37 -53.40
C VAL A 82 -5.38 -33.99 -53.10
N ALA A 83 -4.62 -33.11 -52.45
CA ALA A 83 -5.05 -31.74 -52.15
C ALA A 83 -5.38 -30.91 -53.41
N GLU A 84 -4.61 -31.05 -54.49
CA GLU A 84 -4.88 -30.42 -55.79
C GLU A 84 -6.19 -30.91 -56.40
N ALA A 85 -6.42 -32.23 -56.38
CA ALA A 85 -7.65 -32.83 -56.87
C ALA A 85 -8.88 -32.39 -56.06
N VAL A 86 -8.74 -32.30 -54.73
CA VAL A 86 -9.80 -31.78 -53.84
C VAL A 86 -10.05 -30.30 -54.06
N SER A 87 -9.00 -29.48 -54.19
CA SER A 87 -9.11 -28.05 -54.51
C SER A 87 -9.88 -27.84 -55.82
N LYS A 88 -9.54 -28.60 -56.88
CA LYS A 88 -10.25 -28.57 -58.16
C LYS A 88 -11.73 -28.96 -57.99
N ARG A 89 -12.03 -30.01 -57.23
CA ARG A 89 -13.40 -30.46 -56.96
C ARG A 89 -14.22 -29.42 -56.19
N LEU A 90 -13.62 -28.80 -55.18
CA LEU A 90 -14.26 -27.75 -54.37
C LEU A 90 -14.49 -26.46 -55.16
N SER A 91 -13.59 -26.10 -56.09
CA SER A 91 -13.77 -24.95 -56.98
C SER A 91 -15.03 -25.08 -57.86
N GLN A 92 -15.37 -26.30 -58.29
CA GLN A 92 -16.60 -26.58 -59.04
C GLN A 92 -17.88 -26.36 -58.21
N GLU A 93 -17.78 -26.40 -56.88
CA GLU A 93 -18.86 -26.12 -55.94
C GLU A 93 -18.83 -24.67 -55.43
N GLY A 94 -17.98 -23.82 -56.02
CA GLY A 94 -17.84 -22.41 -55.68
C GLY A 94 -16.97 -22.13 -54.46
N MET A 95 -16.12 -23.08 -54.04
CA MET A 95 -15.21 -22.94 -52.90
C MET A 95 -13.75 -23.01 -53.33
N ASP A 96 -13.13 -21.84 -53.54
CA ASP A 96 -11.72 -21.73 -53.93
C ASP A 96 -10.81 -21.77 -52.70
N ILE A 97 -10.12 -22.88 -52.49
CA ILE A 97 -9.12 -23.05 -51.42
C ILE A 97 -7.82 -23.57 -52.05
N ALA A 98 -6.70 -22.93 -51.72
CA ALA A 98 -5.39 -23.34 -52.21
C ALA A 98 -4.99 -24.74 -51.68
N PRO A 99 -4.37 -25.61 -52.50
CA PRO A 99 -3.94 -26.95 -52.06
C PRO A 99 -3.04 -26.93 -50.81
N GLU A 100 -2.15 -25.94 -50.67
CA GLU A 100 -1.26 -25.80 -49.51
C GLU A 100 -2.01 -25.42 -48.23
N GLU A 101 -3.13 -24.71 -48.36
CA GLU A 101 -4.00 -24.40 -47.22
C GLU A 101 -4.75 -25.65 -46.76
N LEU A 102 -5.20 -26.48 -47.70
CA LEU A 102 -5.86 -27.74 -47.40
C LEU A 102 -4.93 -28.75 -46.70
N LEU A 103 -3.67 -28.84 -47.12
CA LEU A 103 -2.67 -29.71 -46.49
C LEU A 103 -2.42 -29.36 -45.02
N LYS A 104 -2.54 -28.08 -44.63
CA LYS A 104 -2.41 -27.66 -43.22
C LYS A 104 -3.60 -28.07 -42.34
N LYS A 105 -4.71 -28.48 -42.96
CA LYS A 105 -5.99 -28.75 -42.29
C LYS A 105 -6.33 -30.23 -42.18
N VAL A 106 -5.58 -31.10 -42.86
CA VAL A 106 -5.79 -32.56 -42.91
C VAL A 106 -4.75 -33.30 -42.08
N SER A 107 -5.17 -34.37 -41.41
CA SER A 107 -4.26 -35.37 -40.86
C SER A 107 -4.86 -36.77 -41.00
N ALA A 108 -4.16 -37.68 -41.67
CA ALA A 108 -4.52 -39.07 -41.90
C ALA A 108 -3.66 -40.00 -41.03
N VAL A 109 -4.32 -40.78 -40.18
CA VAL A 109 -3.67 -41.73 -39.28
C VAL A 109 -4.22 -43.13 -39.56
N PRO A 110 -3.37 -44.14 -39.80
CA PRO A 110 -3.81 -45.51 -39.98
C PRO A 110 -4.39 -46.06 -38.66
N GLU A 111 -5.50 -46.79 -38.73
CA GLU A 111 -6.08 -47.44 -37.56
C GLU A 111 -5.36 -48.77 -37.26
N ALA A 112 -5.01 -48.98 -35.99
CA ALA A 112 -4.23 -50.16 -35.60
C ALA A 112 -4.95 -51.48 -35.95
N ASN A 113 -4.23 -52.40 -36.58
CA ASN A 113 -4.72 -53.71 -37.02
C ASN A 113 -5.98 -53.65 -37.91
N SER A 114 -6.13 -52.57 -38.67
CA SER A 114 -7.28 -52.30 -39.52
C SER A 114 -6.82 -52.00 -40.94
N THR A 115 -7.71 -52.20 -41.93
CA THR A 115 -7.51 -51.71 -43.30
C THR A 115 -8.09 -50.32 -43.50
N SER A 116 -8.33 -49.59 -42.40
CA SER A 116 -8.92 -48.26 -42.39
C SER A 116 -7.90 -47.17 -42.06
N VAL A 117 -8.03 -46.03 -42.73
CA VAL A 117 -7.32 -44.79 -42.43
C VAL A 117 -8.34 -43.78 -41.92
N ARG A 118 -8.08 -43.24 -40.72
CA ARG A 118 -8.87 -42.15 -40.15
C ARG A 118 -8.29 -40.83 -40.59
N ILE A 119 -9.11 -40.01 -41.23
CA ILE A 119 -8.72 -38.70 -41.73
C ILE A 119 -9.45 -37.63 -40.94
N THR A 120 -8.68 -36.78 -40.27
CA THR A 120 -9.15 -35.65 -39.47
C THR A 120 -9.02 -34.36 -40.27
N PHE A 121 -10.08 -33.55 -40.26
CA PHE A 121 -10.09 -32.21 -40.84
C PHE A 121 -10.37 -31.15 -39.78
N THR A 122 -9.73 -29.99 -39.93
CA THR A 122 -9.95 -28.83 -39.06
C THR A 122 -10.21 -27.57 -39.87
N ASP A 123 -11.30 -26.86 -39.57
CA ASP A 123 -11.60 -25.56 -40.19
C ASP A 123 -12.31 -24.63 -39.19
N GLY A 124 -12.37 -23.34 -39.53
CA GLY A 124 -13.09 -22.33 -38.74
C GLY A 124 -14.60 -22.38 -38.89
N SER A 125 -15.12 -23.06 -39.93
CA SER A 125 -16.56 -23.27 -40.14
C SER A 125 -16.93 -24.76 -40.04
N PRO A 126 -18.03 -25.12 -39.34
CA PRO A 126 -18.46 -26.51 -39.22
C PRO A 126 -18.94 -27.10 -40.54
N THR A 127 -19.55 -26.29 -41.43
CA THR A 127 -19.99 -26.75 -42.75
C THR A 127 -18.80 -26.98 -43.67
N ARG A 128 -17.90 -26.00 -43.79
CA ARG A 128 -16.69 -26.12 -44.60
C ARG A 128 -15.83 -27.31 -44.18
N ALA A 129 -15.68 -27.55 -42.87
CA ALA A 129 -14.94 -28.72 -42.38
C ALA A 129 -15.54 -30.04 -42.87
N ALA A 130 -16.88 -30.15 -42.88
CA ALA A 130 -17.58 -31.35 -43.36
C ALA A 130 -17.51 -31.49 -44.88
N ASP A 131 -17.67 -30.39 -45.62
CA ASP A 131 -17.62 -30.37 -47.09
C ASP A 131 -16.22 -30.75 -47.59
N ILE A 132 -15.17 -30.16 -47.01
CA ILE A 132 -13.77 -30.51 -47.32
C ILE A 132 -13.52 -31.99 -47.04
N ALA A 133 -13.98 -32.50 -45.88
CA ALA A 133 -13.80 -33.91 -45.53
C ALA A 133 -14.53 -34.85 -46.51
N ASN A 134 -15.78 -34.55 -46.86
CA ASN A 134 -16.56 -35.33 -47.80
C ASN A 134 -15.93 -35.33 -49.21
N ALA A 135 -15.49 -34.15 -49.69
CA ALA A 135 -14.79 -34.04 -50.97
C ALA A 135 -13.47 -34.84 -50.96
N TRP A 136 -12.74 -34.84 -49.84
CA TRP A 136 -11.53 -35.65 -49.70
C TRP A 136 -11.80 -37.14 -49.83
N GLY A 137 -12.82 -37.65 -49.14
CA GLY A 137 -13.24 -39.05 -49.23
C GLY A 137 -13.66 -39.43 -50.65
N GLU A 138 -14.43 -38.58 -51.33
CA GLU A 138 -14.86 -38.79 -52.71
C GLU A 138 -13.68 -38.84 -53.68
N VAL A 139 -12.75 -37.88 -53.61
CA VAL A 139 -11.56 -37.83 -54.48
C VAL A 139 -10.67 -39.05 -54.29
N LEU A 140 -10.47 -39.51 -53.05
CA LEU A 140 -9.70 -40.73 -52.79
C LEU A 140 -10.33 -41.97 -53.42
N VAL A 141 -11.67 -42.11 -53.34
CA VAL A 141 -12.38 -43.22 -54.00
C VAL A 141 -12.25 -43.10 -55.52
N LEU A 142 -12.48 -41.91 -56.08
CA LEU A 142 -12.38 -41.65 -57.52
C LEU A 142 -10.97 -41.96 -58.06
N LYS A 143 -9.91 -41.65 -57.31
CA LYS A 143 -8.53 -42.01 -57.69
C LYS A 143 -8.33 -43.51 -57.92
N THR A 144 -9.17 -44.38 -57.36
CA THR A 144 -9.09 -45.85 -57.50
C THR A 144 -9.94 -46.44 -58.63
N LEU A 145 -10.84 -45.66 -59.24
CA LEU A 145 -11.82 -46.13 -60.22
C LEU A 145 -11.37 -45.78 -61.64
N ARG A 146 -10.90 -46.79 -62.40
CA ARG A 146 -10.53 -46.60 -63.80
C ARG A 146 -11.78 -46.48 -64.67
N SER A 147 -12.02 -45.29 -65.23
CA SER A 147 -13.09 -44.99 -66.18
C SER A 147 -12.57 -44.02 -67.23
N GLU A 148 -13.01 -44.16 -68.48
CA GLU A 148 -12.59 -43.31 -69.61
C GLU A 148 -12.90 -41.81 -69.38
N ALA A 149 -13.87 -41.51 -68.51
CA ALA A 149 -14.27 -40.15 -68.16
C ALA A 149 -13.70 -39.66 -66.81
N ASN A 150 -12.92 -40.46 -66.09
CA ASN A 150 -12.45 -40.10 -64.75
C ASN A 150 -11.06 -39.45 -64.79
N GLU A 151 -11.04 -38.12 -64.79
CA GLU A 151 -9.82 -37.30 -64.79
C GLU A 151 -9.01 -37.42 -63.48
N PHE A 152 -9.61 -37.94 -62.40
CA PHE A 152 -8.95 -38.05 -61.10
C PHE A 152 -8.20 -39.37 -60.91
N TYR A 153 -8.25 -40.32 -61.85
CA TYR A 153 -7.63 -41.64 -61.72
C TYR A 153 -6.10 -41.56 -61.60
N ASP A 154 -5.52 -42.37 -60.71
CA ASP A 154 -4.08 -42.38 -60.41
C ASP A 154 -3.54 -43.83 -60.42
N GLU A 155 -2.75 -44.18 -61.45
CA GLU A 155 -2.15 -45.52 -61.61
C GLU A 155 -1.19 -45.88 -60.46
N SER A 156 -0.46 -44.90 -59.92
CA SER A 156 0.48 -45.14 -58.82
C SER A 156 -0.26 -45.46 -57.53
N PHE A 157 -1.37 -44.76 -57.27
CA PHE A 157 -2.24 -45.07 -56.14
C PHE A 157 -2.98 -46.40 -56.28
N LYS A 158 -3.44 -46.73 -57.49
CA LYS A 158 -4.06 -48.02 -57.78
C LYS A 158 -3.10 -49.19 -57.55
N THR A 159 -1.83 -49.00 -57.91
CA THR A 159 -0.75 -49.96 -57.68
C THR A 159 -0.41 -50.08 -56.19
N LEU A 160 -0.38 -48.96 -55.45
CA LEU A 160 -0.21 -48.94 -53.99
C LEU A 160 -1.29 -49.77 -53.29
N LEU A 161 -2.52 -49.74 -53.82
CA LEU A 161 -3.65 -50.53 -53.34
C LEU A 161 -3.68 -51.95 -53.94
N LEU A 162 -2.60 -52.47 -54.53
CA LEU A 162 -2.58 -53.84 -55.10
C LEU A 162 -3.77 -54.13 -56.03
N ASN A 163 -4.19 -53.14 -56.84
CA ASN A 163 -5.37 -53.16 -57.70
C ASN A 163 -6.75 -53.25 -57.00
N GLY A 164 -6.82 -53.10 -55.68
CA GLY A 164 -8.06 -52.99 -54.93
C GLY A 164 -8.69 -51.60 -55.00
N SER A 165 -9.66 -51.35 -54.13
CA SER A 165 -10.40 -50.09 -54.07
C SER A 165 -10.48 -49.55 -52.64
N LEU A 166 -10.69 -48.24 -52.53
CA LEU A 166 -11.09 -47.62 -51.29
C LEU A 166 -12.60 -47.52 -51.24
N VAL A 167 -13.16 -47.78 -50.06
CA VAL A 167 -14.56 -47.58 -49.76
C VAL A 167 -14.69 -46.47 -48.74
N PHE A 168 -15.53 -45.51 -49.05
CA PHE A 168 -15.88 -44.44 -48.13
C PHE A 168 -16.94 -44.93 -47.16
N THR A 169 -16.58 -45.09 -45.88
CA THR A 169 -17.44 -45.80 -44.92
C THR A 169 -18.47 -44.89 -44.28
N ASN A 170 -18.09 -43.67 -43.92
CA ASN A 170 -18.98 -42.68 -43.28
C ASN A 170 -18.70 -41.27 -43.81
N ARG A 171 -19.77 -40.57 -44.22
CA ARG A 171 -19.74 -39.15 -44.55
C ARG A 171 -19.60 -38.29 -43.30
N ALA A 172 -18.85 -37.22 -43.41
CA ALA A 172 -18.74 -36.19 -42.38
C ALA A 172 -20.06 -35.40 -42.23
N VAL A 173 -20.47 -35.17 -40.99
CA VAL A 173 -21.59 -34.29 -40.62
C VAL A 173 -21.03 -33.06 -39.89
N PRO A 174 -21.54 -31.84 -40.16
CA PRO A 174 -21.10 -30.63 -39.47
C PRO A 174 -21.22 -30.76 -37.94
N PRO A 175 -20.13 -30.57 -37.18
CA PRO A 175 -20.16 -30.73 -35.73
C PRO A 175 -20.92 -29.56 -35.08
N PRO A 176 -21.80 -29.80 -34.11
CA PRO A 176 -22.67 -28.76 -33.53
C PRO A 176 -21.94 -27.80 -32.59
N LYS A 177 -20.75 -28.16 -32.09
CA LYS A 177 -19.95 -27.35 -31.16
C LYS A 177 -18.48 -27.33 -31.60
N PRO A 178 -17.78 -26.20 -31.42
CA PRO A 178 -16.37 -26.12 -31.73
C PRO A 178 -15.55 -26.97 -30.75
N THR A 179 -14.44 -27.52 -31.23
CA THR A 179 -13.48 -28.30 -30.44
C THR A 179 -12.53 -27.40 -29.64
N GLN A 180 -12.26 -26.19 -30.15
CA GLN A 180 -11.52 -25.14 -29.45
C GLN A 180 -12.21 -23.78 -29.63
N PRO A 181 -12.07 -22.85 -28.66
CA PRO A 181 -11.37 -23.00 -27.37
C PRO A 181 -12.15 -23.86 -26.35
N LYS A 182 -11.44 -24.42 -25.36
CA LYS A 182 -12.04 -25.15 -24.23
C LYS A 182 -12.27 -24.18 -23.06
N PRO A 183 -13.47 -23.57 -22.91
CA PRO A 183 -13.69 -22.47 -21.96
C PRO A 183 -13.33 -22.86 -20.52
N ALA A 184 -13.64 -24.08 -20.11
CA ALA A 184 -13.32 -24.60 -18.78
C ALA A 184 -11.81 -24.64 -18.50
N ALA A 185 -10.98 -24.96 -19.49
CA ALA A 185 -9.53 -25.01 -19.33
C ALA A 185 -8.93 -23.61 -19.14
N TYR A 186 -9.38 -22.63 -19.95
CA TYR A 186 -8.93 -21.24 -19.82
C TYR A 186 -9.40 -20.60 -18.51
N LEU A 187 -10.65 -20.85 -18.10
CA LEU A 187 -11.15 -20.37 -16.81
C LEU A 187 -10.40 -21.02 -15.64
N GLY A 188 -10.15 -22.33 -15.69
CA GLY A 188 -9.36 -23.04 -14.69
C GLY A 188 -7.93 -22.48 -14.56
N LEU A 189 -7.27 -22.21 -15.69
CA LEU A 189 -5.96 -21.55 -15.71
C LEU A 189 -6.04 -20.13 -15.13
N GLY A 190 -7.08 -19.36 -15.46
CA GLY A 190 -7.33 -18.03 -14.92
C GLY A 190 -7.50 -18.04 -13.40
N VAL A 191 -8.24 -19.00 -12.85
CA VAL A 191 -8.37 -19.18 -11.38
C VAL A 191 -7.02 -19.48 -10.75
N PHE A 192 -6.27 -20.43 -11.32
CA PHE A 192 -4.97 -20.84 -10.79
C PHE A 192 -3.97 -19.67 -10.76
N VAL A 193 -3.81 -18.98 -11.90
CA VAL A 193 -2.91 -17.83 -12.02
C VAL A 193 -3.36 -16.66 -11.14
N GLY A 194 -4.67 -16.37 -11.12
CA GLY A 194 -5.23 -15.28 -10.32
C GLY A 194 -5.04 -15.50 -8.82
N LEU A 195 -5.25 -16.72 -8.33
CA LEU A 195 -5.05 -17.07 -6.93
C LEU A 195 -3.56 -17.02 -6.54
N LEU A 196 -2.68 -17.58 -7.39
CA LEU A 196 -1.24 -17.60 -7.16
C LEU A 196 -0.67 -16.17 -7.09
N LEU A 197 -1.01 -15.31 -8.04
CA LEU A 197 -0.59 -13.91 -8.05
C LEU A 197 -1.22 -13.12 -6.91
N GLY A 198 -2.49 -13.33 -6.62
CA GLY A 198 -3.20 -12.64 -5.54
C GLY A 198 -2.61 -12.95 -4.16
N ILE A 199 -2.38 -14.23 -3.86
CA ILE A 199 -1.76 -14.66 -2.60
C ILE A 199 -0.30 -14.18 -2.54
N GLY A 200 0.47 -14.37 -3.61
CA GLY A 200 1.86 -13.93 -3.67
C GLY A 200 2.00 -12.43 -3.38
N LEU A 201 1.16 -11.60 -4.01
CA LEU A 201 1.18 -10.16 -3.77
C LEU A 201 0.72 -9.79 -2.36
N ALA A 202 -0.31 -10.47 -1.82
CA ALA A 202 -0.74 -10.25 -0.44
C ALA A 202 0.37 -10.55 0.57
N VAL A 203 1.13 -11.63 0.37
CA VAL A 203 2.28 -11.99 1.20
C VAL A 203 3.41 -11.00 1.05
N ILE A 204 3.76 -10.58 -0.17
CA ILE A 204 4.82 -9.60 -0.41
C ILE A 204 4.51 -8.30 0.31
N ILE A 205 3.32 -7.73 0.13
CA ILE A 205 3.01 -6.43 0.74
C ILE A 205 2.84 -6.57 2.27
N GLU A 206 2.51 -7.75 2.81
CA GLU A 206 2.57 -7.98 4.25
C GLU A 206 4.01 -8.12 4.76
N PHE A 207 4.88 -8.78 3.99
CA PHE A 207 6.30 -8.90 4.29
C PHE A 207 6.98 -7.52 4.42
N PHE A 208 6.58 -6.57 3.57
CA PHE A 208 7.06 -5.19 3.60
C PHE A 208 6.28 -4.28 4.56
N ASP A 209 5.37 -4.78 5.41
CA ASP A 209 4.71 -3.98 6.45
C ASP A 209 5.69 -3.75 7.62
N PRO A 210 6.20 -2.52 7.83
CA PRO A 210 7.29 -2.25 8.77
C PRO A 210 6.81 -2.03 10.21
N HIS A 211 5.50 -2.17 10.51
CA HIS A 211 4.92 -1.90 11.82
C HIS A 211 4.97 -3.12 12.76
N PHE A 212 4.76 -2.89 14.06
CA PHE A 212 4.68 -3.94 15.07
C PHE A 212 3.40 -4.78 14.91
N ARG A 213 3.53 -6.10 14.82
CA ARG A 213 2.41 -7.03 14.60
C ARG A 213 1.87 -7.63 15.89
N SER A 214 2.72 -7.73 16.91
CA SER A 214 2.35 -8.31 18.20
C SER A 214 3.16 -7.68 19.34
N PRO A 215 2.64 -7.73 20.58
CA PRO A 215 3.39 -7.30 21.76
C PRO A 215 4.72 -8.03 21.91
N GLY A 216 4.73 -9.35 21.73
CA GLY A 216 5.96 -10.15 21.83
C GLY A 216 7.03 -9.77 20.80
N GLU A 217 6.61 -9.33 19.60
CA GLU A 217 7.56 -8.79 18.61
C GLU A 217 8.15 -7.45 19.04
N ALA A 218 7.38 -6.60 19.72
CA ALA A 218 7.90 -5.36 20.28
C ALA A 218 8.92 -5.64 21.41
N GLU A 219 8.63 -6.61 22.27
CA GLU A 219 9.55 -7.03 23.34
C GLU A 219 10.85 -7.59 22.80
N GLU A 220 10.77 -8.50 21.82
CA GLU A 220 11.93 -9.13 21.19
C GLU A 220 12.81 -8.12 20.46
N LEU A 221 12.20 -7.18 19.73
CA LEU A 221 12.92 -6.21 18.91
C LEU A 221 13.54 -5.07 19.75
N LEU A 222 12.82 -4.58 20.76
CA LEU A 222 13.27 -3.45 21.57
C LEU A 222 14.09 -3.89 22.79
N GLY A 223 13.96 -5.16 23.21
CA GLY A 223 14.58 -5.68 24.42
C GLY A 223 13.98 -5.10 25.70
N LEU A 224 12.72 -4.68 25.65
CA LEU A 224 12.01 -4.00 26.74
C LEU A 224 10.64 -4.66 26.96
N PRO A 225 10.15 -4.76 28.21
CA PRO A 225 8.83 -5.32 28.48
C PRO A 225 7.72 -4.40 27.94
N VAL A 226 6.65 -5.00 27.43
CA VAL A 226 5.41 -4.27 27.13
C VAL A 226 4.62 -4.16 28.43
N LEU A 227 4.52 -2.95 28.98
CA LEU A 227 3.86 -2.70 30.27
C LEU A 227 2.34 -2.52 30.16
N GLY A 228 1.83 -2.31 28.95
CA GLY A 228 0.39 -2.19 28.72
C GLY A 228 0.03 -2.06 27.24
N ILE A 229 -1.18 -2.49 26.90
CA ILE A 229 -1.73 -2.46 25.55
C ILE A 229 -3.01 -1.63 25.55
N ILE A 230 -2.94 -0.43 24.98
CA ILE A 230 -4.07 0.51 24.96
C ILE A 230 -4.90 0.24 23.69
N PRO A 231 -6.20 -0.09 23.85
CA PRO A 231 -7.06 -0.44 22.73
C PRO A 231 -7.27 0.76 21.80
N ARG A 232 -7.50 0.47 20.51
CA ARG A 232 -7.78 1.50 19.52
C ARG A 232 -9.15 2.14 19.71
N VAL A 233 -9.15 3.40 20.12
CA VAL A 233 -10.34 4.26 20.17
C VAL A 233 -10.35 5.18 18.93
N LYS A 234 -11.52 5.41 18.32
CA LYS A 234 -11.65 6.19 17.08
C LYS A 234 -12.16 7.61 17.33
N GLY A 235 -11.65 8.58 16.55
CA GLY A 235 -12.09 9.97 16.55
C GLY A 235 -11.86 10.68 17.88
N GLU A 236 -12.71 11.67 18.19
CA GLU A 236 -12.61 12.49 19.40
C GLU A 236 -12.62 11.70 20.71
N ARG A 237 -13.12 10.45 20.70
CA ARG A 237 -13.09 9.57 21.87
C ARG A 237 -11.68 9.21 22.30
N ALA A 238 -10.70 9.18 21.38
CA ALA A 238 -9.31 8.88 21.70
C ALA A 238 -8.67 9.96 22.59
N LEU A 239 -9.26 11.16 22.61
CA LEU A 239 -8.83 12.30 23.44
C LEU A 239 -9.60 12.39 24.77
N LYS A 240 -10.53 11.47 25.04
CA LYS A 240 -11.29 11.50 26.29
C LYS A 240 -10.47 10.93 27.43
N LEU A 241 -10.72 11.47 28.63
CA LEU A 241 -10.11 10.99 29.85
C LEU A 241 -10.85 9.76 30.39
N LEU A 242 -10.17 9.01 31.25
CA LEU A 242 -10.60 7.73 31.82
C LEU A 242 -12.04 7.73 32.39
N PRO A 243 -12.51 8.77 33.12
CA PRO A 243 -13.89 8.81 33.62
C PRO A 243 -14.96 8.67 32.53
N PHE A 244 -14.68 9.10 31.29
CA PHE A 244 -15.62 9.01 30.17
C PHE A 244 -15.92 7.56 29.76
N PHE A 245 -14.95 6.66 29.88
CA PHE A 245 -15.10 5.26 29.47
C PHE A 245 -15.82 4.41 30.50
N GLY A 246 -15.79 4.82 31.77
CA GLY A 246 -16.35 4.10 32.90
C GLY A 246 -15.45 2.96 33.40
N GLU A 247 -15.56 2.66 34.69
CA GLU A 247 -14.90 1.53 35.35
C GLU A 247 -15.32 0.20 34.71
N GLY A 248 -14.37 -0.73 34.57
CA GLY A 248 -14.59 -2.03 33.93
C GLY A 248 -14.66 -2.01 32.40
N SER A 249 -14.53 -0.85 31.75
CA SER A 249 -14.37 -0.79 30.29
C SER A 249 -13.01 -1.37 29.86
N PRO A 250 -12.87 -1.88 28.61
CA PRO A 250 -11.59 -2.38 28.12
C PRO A 250 -10.46 -1.34 28.19
N THR A 251 -10.80 -0.06 27.98
CA THR A 251 -9.87 1.05 28.10
C THR A 251 -9.46 1.30 29.55
N TRP A 252 -10.41 1.25 30.49
CA TRP A 252 -10.12 1.38 31.93
C TRP A 252 -9.18 0.28 32.43
N GLU A 253 -9.47 -0.98 32.05
CA GLU A 253 -8.63 -2.12 32.40
C GLU A 253 -7.23 -2.00 31.79
N ALA A 254 -7.11 -1.56 30.54
CA ALA A 254 -5.81 -1.34 29.90
C ALA A 254 -4.94 -0.30 30.62
N TYR A 255 -5.52 0.81 31.10
CA TYR A 255 -4.78 1.79 31.91
C TYR A 255 -4.54 1.31 33.35
N SER A 256 -5.36 0.40 33.87
CA SER A 256 -5.14 -0.25 35.16
C SER A 256 -3.99 -1.25 35.10
N GLU A 257 -3.88 -1.99 33.99
CA GLU A 257 -2.74 -2.85 33.66
C GLU A 257 -1.47 -2.02 33.48
N LEU A 258 -1.51 -0.95 32.68
CA LEU A 258 -0.36 -0.07 32.47
C LEU A 258 0.15 0.55 33.78
N ARG A 259 -0.76 1.04 34.63
CA ARG A 259 -0.43 1.55 35.96
C ARG A 259 0.29 0.48 36.79
N SER A 260 -0.28 -0.73 36.84
CA SER A 260 0.29 -1.83 37.62
C SER A 260 1.66 -2.24 37.07
N GLY A 261 1.80 -2.33 35.75
CA GLY A 261 3.06 -2.66 35.08
C GLY A 261 4.19 -1.71 35.44
N ILE A 262 3.91 -0.39 35.49
CA ILE A 262 4.88 0.66 35.85
C ILE A 262 5.21 0.64 37.35
N LEU A 263 4.20 0.52 38.21
CA LEU A 263 4.41 0.56 39.66
C LEU A 263 5.10 -0.70 40.19
N LEU A 264 5.01 -1.83 39.48
CA LEU A 264 5.56 -3.12 39.88
C LEU A 264 6.88 -3.49 39.16
N THR A 265 7.43 -2.65 38.28
CA THR A 265 8.60 -3.02 37.47
C THR A 265 9.90 -3.13 38.29
N ARG A 266 10.02 -2.45 39.44
CA ARG A 266 11.22 -2.49 40.29
C ARG A 266 11.01 -3.38 41.52
N LYS A 267 12.01 -4.23 41.81
CA LYS A 267 12.16 -4.87 43.13
C LYS A 267 12.55 -3.79 44.14
N GLY A 268 11.58 -3.08 44.70
CA GLY A 268 11.79 -1.96 45.61
C GLY A 268 10.58 -1.03 45.66
N GLU A 269 10.84 0.25 45.87
CA GLU A 269 9.81 1.30 45.88
C GLU A 269 9.39 1.68 44.45
N PRO A 270 8.10 2.00 44.22
CA PRO A 270 7.61 2.48 42.94
C PRO A 270 8.30 3.81 42.57
N PRO A 271 8.55 4.08 41.28
CA PRO A 271 9.16 5.35 40.86
C PRO A 271 8.25 6.51 41.23
N ARG A 272 8.78 7.55 41.88
CA ARG A 272 8.03 8.76 42.25
C ARG A 272 7.66 9.60 41.04
N SER A 273 8.49 9.61 40.00
CA SER A 273 8.19 10.24 38.72
C SER A 273 8.22 9.27 37.54
N VAL A 274 7.24 9.40 36.66
CA VAL A 274 7.12 8.60 35.44
C VAL A 274 6.95 9.55 34.25
N LEU A 275 7.90 9.51 33.32
CA LEU A 275 7.74 10.15 32.03
C LEU A 275 6.99 9.23 31.07
N ALA A 276 5.89 9.71 30.50
CA ALA A 276 5.25 9.12 29.33
C ALA A 276 5.64 9.92 28.09
N VAL A 277 6.48 9.34 27.24
CA VAL A 277 7.01 10.00 26.04
C VAL A 277 6.68 9.18 24.78
N PRO A 278 6.08 9.79 23.74
CA PRO A 278 5.79 9.06 22.52
C PRO A 278 7.06 8.87 21.68
N ALA A 279 7.19 7.73 21.00
CA ALA A 279 8.31 7.51 20.07
C ALA A 279 8.24 8.44 18.86
N ILE A 280 7.02 8.68 18.35
CA ILE A 280 6.72 9.54 17.19
C ILE A 280 5.52 10.44 17.51
N PRO A 281 5.31 11.56 16.78
CA PRO A 281 4.09 12.35 16.94
C PRO A 281 2.82 11.54 16.59
N PHE A 282 1.84 11.53 17.49
CA PHE A 282 0.48 11.05 17.20
C PHE A 282 -0.56 11.71 18.11
N GLU A 283 -1.80 11.85 17.62
CA GLU A 283 -2.84 12.70 18.21
C GLU A 283 -3.19 12.34 19.67
N ALA A 284 -3.28 11.05 19.98
CA ALA A 284 -3.68 10.55 21.30
C ALA A 284 -2.54 10.46 22.33
N ALA A 285 -1.30 10.82 21.97
CA ALA A 285 -0.14 10.71 22.86
C ALA A 285 -0.31 11.42 24.22
N PRO A 286 -0.73 12.71 24.29
CA PRO A 286 -0.95 13.38 25.57
C PRO A 286 -2.09 12.73 26.37
N ALA A 287 -3.10 12.15 25.69
CA ALA A 287 -4.19 11.45 26.35
C ALA A 287 -3.72 10.16 27.04
N VAL A 288 -2.69 9.49 26.51
CA VAL A 288 -2.08 8.33 27.18
C VAL A 288 -1.47 8.73 28.52
N ALA A 289 -0.70 9.83 28.56
CA ALA A 289 -0.12 10.35 29.79
C ALA A 289 -1.19 10.79 30.80
N ALA A 290 -2.19 11.54 30.32
CA ALA A 290 -3.29 12.02 31.16
C ALA A 290 -4.10 10.87 31.78
N ASN A 291 -4.37 9.81 31.00
CA ASN A 291 -5.11 8.65 31.46
C ASN A 291 -4.32 7.73 32.37
N LEU A 292 -3.00 7.63 32.19
CA LEU A 292 -2.12 7.00 33.16
C LEU A 292 -2.17 7.74 34.50
N ALA A 293 -2.04 9.07 34.49
CA ALA A 293 -2.14 9.89 35.70
C ALA A 293 -3.51 9.77 36.38
N ALA A 294 -4.60 9.82 35.60
CA ALA A 294 -5.95 9.60 36.12
C ALA A 294 -6.09 8.20 36.74
N SER A 295 -5.58 7.15 36.07
CA SER A 295 -5.58 5.78 36.58
C SER A 295 -4.88 5.68 37.93
N ILE A 296 -3.76 6.39 38.14
CA ILE A 296 -3.07 6.45 39.44
C ILE A 296 -3.91 7.21 40.47
N ALA A 297 -4.45 8.38 40.12
CA ALA A 297 -5.25 9.20 41.03
C ALA A 297 -6.51 8.48 41.55
N PHE A 298 -7.11 7.62 40.72
CA PHE A 298 -8.24 6.75 41.12
C PHE A 298 -7.88 5.69 42.17
N THR A 299 -6.59 5.47 42.45
CA THR A 299 -6.14 4.62 43.56
C THR A 299 -5.93 5.40 44.86
N GLU A 300 -6.55 6.59 44.98
CA GLU A 300 -6.44 7.50 46.12
C GLU A 300 -5.03 8.04 46.38
N ARG A 301 -4.16 7.99 45.36
CA ARG A 301 -2.82 8.57 45.40
C ARG A 301 -2.83 10.01 44.94
N ASP A 302 -2.19 10.89 45.69
CA ASP A 302 -2.02 12.28 45.29
C ASP A 302 -1.08 12.35 44.08
N THR A 303 -1.66 12.65 42.91
CA THR A 303 -0.97 12.57 41.62
C THR A 303 -0.83 13.95 41.00
N LEU A 304 0.38 14.30 40.55
CA LEU A 304 0.64 15.50 39.77
C LEU A 304 0.94 15.13 38.32
N LEU A 305 0.28 15.80 37.39
CA LEU A 305 0.53 15.69 35.96
C LEU A 305 1.22 16.97 35.46
N ILE A 306 2.33 16.86 34.74
CA ILE A 306 3.11 18.01 34.26
C ILE A 306 3.25 17.95 32.74
N ASP A 307 2.92 19.06 32.08
CA ASP A 307 3.15 19.25 30.64
C ASP A 307 4.55 19.83 30.39
N CYS A 308 5.49 18.96 30.02
CA CYS A 308 6.86 19.35 29.66
C CYS A 308 7.01 19.67 28.16
N ASP A 309 5.93 19.65 27.38
CA ASP A 309 5.92 20.13 26.01
C ASP A 309 5.78 21.65 25.97
N LEU A 310 6.88 22.35 26.25
CA LEU A 310 6.90 23.82 26.27
C LEU A 310 6.75 24.45 24.87
N ARG A 311 6.82 23.66 23.78
CA ARG A 311 6.69 24.17 22.41
C ARG A 311 5.24 24.21 21.97
N GLU A 312 4.53 23.10 22.15
CA GLU A 312 3.16 22.94 21.67
C GLU A 312 2.10 22.94 22.78
N GLY A 313 2.51 22.63 24.02
CA GLY A 313 1.62 22.43 25.15
C GLY A 313 0.56 21.39 24.85
N ALA A 314 0.92 20.24 24.27
CA ALA A 314 -0.07 19.27 23.77
C ALA A 314 -1.00 18.76 24.87
N LEU A 315 -0.48 18.60 26.10
CA LEU A 315 -1.29 18.19 27.24
C LEU A 315 -2.13 19.34 27.80
N SER A 316 -1.58 20.56 27.82
CA SER A 316 -2.32 21.78 28.16
C SER A 316 -3.45 22.05 27.17
N ARG A 317 -3.29 21.70 25.89
CA ARG A 317 -4.33 21.75 24.86
C ARG A 317 -5.42 20.71 25.12
N LEU A 318 -5.05 19.50 25.52
CA LEU A 318 -5.99 18.42 25.85
C LEU A 318 -6.88 18.80 27.05
N LEU A 319 -6.30 19.47 28.06
CA LEU A 319 -6.97 19.84 29.32
C LEU A 319 -7.54 21.27 29.33
N ASP A 320 -7.58 21.95 28.18
CA ASP A 320 -8.08 23.33 28.02
C ASP A 320 -7.40 24.36 28.97
N ALA A 321 -6.08 24.27 29.06
CA ALA A 321 -5.24 25.02 30.00
C ALA A 321 -4.11 25.84 29.31
N ARG A 322 -4.20 26.09 27.99
CA ARG A 322 -3.13 26.77 27.22
C ARG A 322 -2.83 28.21 27.65
N ASP A 323 -3.84 28.94 28.13
CA ASP A 323 -3.69 30.35 28.50
C ASP A 323 -3.34 30.54 30.00
N ARG A 324 -2.83 29.50 30.65
CA ARG A 324 -2.52 29.50 32.07
C ARG A 324 -0.99 29.54 32.26
N PRO A 325 -0.50 30.33 33.23
CA PRO A 325 0.90 30.23 33.62
C PRO A 325 1.19 28.83 34.17
N GLY A 326 2.37 28.33 33.87
CA GLY A 326 2.75 26.94 34.08
C GLY A 326 4.26 26.79 34.29
N LEU A 327 4.80 25.72 33.73
CA LEU A 327 6.20 25.33 33.85
C LEU A 327 7.14 26.38 33.23
N ALA A 328 6.81 26.93 32.07
CA ALA A 328 7.63 27.94 31.39
C ALA A 328 7.84 29.20 32.25
N GLU A 329 6.79 29.74 32.86
CA GLU A 329 6.87 30.94 33.70
C GLU A 329 7.65 30.67 34.98
N ALA A 330 7.50 29.48 35.57
CA ALA A 330 8.27 29.10 36.76
C ALA A 330 9.77 28.98 36.43
N LEU A 331 10.13 28.34 35.31
CA LEU A 331 11.52 28.16 34.90
C LEU A 331 12.19 29.46 34.42
N LYS A 332 11.45 30.38 33.81
CA LYS A 332 11.95 31.73 33.45
C LYS A 332 12.02 32.67 34.67
N GLY A 333 11.25 32.38 35.72
CA GLY A 333 11.09 33.20 36.92
C GLY A 333 12.03 32.79 38.03
N ASP A 334 11.47 32.55 39.22
CA ASP A 334 12.20 32.21 40.44
C ASP A 334 12.42 30.70 40.64
N GLY A 335 11.97 29.87 39.68
CA GLY A 335 12.11 28.42 39.73
C GLY A 335 11.05 27.70 40.58
N ASP A 336 10.11 28.41 41.23
CA ASP A 336 9.12 27.76 42.10
C ASP A 336 7.95 27.17 41.30
N LEU A 337 8.06 25.87 40.97
CA LEU A 337 7.06 25.13 40.21
C LEU A 337 5.68 25.06 40.92
N LYS A 338 5.66 25.16 42.26
CA LYS A 338 4.44 24.92 43.07
C LYS A 338 3.39 26.01 42.87
N LYS A 339 3.82 27.24 42.53
CA LYS A 339 2.94 28.41 42.38
C LYS A 339 1.88 28.25 41.29
N ASN A 340 2.19 27.47 40.27
CA ASN A 340 1.35 27.33 39.07
C ASN A 340 0.56 26.01 39.03
N ILE A 341 0.65 25.18 40.07
CA ILE A 341 -0.08 23.90 40.14
C ILE A 341 -1.57 24.14 40.44
N ARG A 342 -2.44 23.39 39.76
CA ARG A 342 -3.90 23.49 39.93
C ARG A 342 -4.54 22.13 40.07
N ALA A 343 -5.60 22.05 40.87
CA ALA A 343 -6.45 20.86 40.90
C ALA A 343 -7.21 20.71 39.58
N THR A 344 -7.38 19.47 39.13
CA THR A 344 -8.22 19.13 37.98
C THR A 344 -9.65 18.79 38.41
N GLY A 345 -10.53 18.47 37.45
CA GLY A 345 -11.85 17.92 37.76
C GLY A 345 -11.85 16.46 38.24
N ILE A 346 -10.69 15.80 38.29
CA ILE A 346 -10.51 14.43 38.77
C ILE A 346 -9.94 14.49 40.20
N ALA A 347 -10.56 13.75 41.11
CA ALA A 347 -10.11 13.68 42.50
C ALA A 347 -8.65 13.19 42.58
N ASN A 348 -7.86 13.77 43.49
CA ASN A 348 -6.44 13.46 43.70
C ASN A 348 -5.53 13.68 42.48
N LEU A 349 -6.00 14.41 41.45
CA LEU A 349 -5.19 14.76 40.28
C LEU A 349 -4.99 16.28 40.20
N SER A 350 -3.74 16.70 40.33
CA SER A 350 -3.28 18.06 40.07
C SER A 350 -2.58 18.16 38.72
N PHE A 351 -2.53 19.37 38.15
CA PHE A 351 -1.94 19.64 36.85
C PHE A 351 -1.05 20.89 36.89
N LEU A 352 0.14 20.78 36.31
CA LEU A 352 1.04 21.89 35.97
C LEU A 352 1.07 22.03 34.45
N ALA A 353 0.48 23.12 33.95
CA ALA A 353 0.45 23.42 32.51
C ALA A 353 1.85 23.74 31.98
N ALA A 354 2.01 23.71 30.65
CA ALA A 354 3.28 24.07 30.00
C ALA A 354 3.58 25.57 30.18
N GLY A 355 2.56 26.42 30.13
CA GLY A 355 2.72 27.87 30.16
C GLY A 355 2.92 28.48 28.77
N GLU A 356 3.51 29.66 28.73
CA GLU A 356 3.86 30.35 27.49
C GLU A 356 4.75 29.49 26.58
N ARG A 357 4.43 29.46 25.28
CA ARG A 357 5.21 28.74 24.27
C ARG A 357 6.68 29.23 24.25
N CYS A 358 7.60 28.28 24.31
CA CYS A 358 9.04 28.52 24.33
C CYS A 358 9.74 27.77 23.18
N GLU A 359 10.51 28.48 22.36
CA GLU A 359 11.31 27.86 21.28
C GLU A 359 12.60 27.21 21.81
N ASN A 360 13.11 27.65 22.97
CA ASN A 360 14.28 27.11 23.67
C ASN A 360 13.89 26.12 24.79
N SER A 361 12.91 25.25 24.53
CA SER A 361 12.37 24.33 25.57
C SER A 361 13.42 23.41 26.17
N SER A 362 14.33 22.84 25.36
CA SER A 362 15.36 21.91 25.85
C SER A 362 16.28 22.58 26.87
N ASP A 363 16.65 23.83 26.62
CA ASP A 363 17.52 24.61 27.52
C ASP A 363 16.81 24.86 28.85
N LEU A 364 15.55 25.29 28.82
CA LEU A 364 14.75 25.51 30.04
C LEU A 364 14.57 24.22 30.85
N LEU A 365 14.28 23.11 30.18
CA LEU A 365 14.12 21.80 30.83
C LEU A 365 15.45 21.23 31.34
N SER A 366 16.60 21.73 30.87
CA SER A 366 17.92 21.34 31.37
C SER A 366 18.40 22.15 32.58
N LEU A 367 17.66 23.20 32.98
CA LEU A 367 18.02 24.04 34.11
C LEU A 367 17.98 23.25 35.43
N THR A 368 18.90 23.58 36.34
CA THR A 368 18.94 23.00 37.68
C THR A 368 17.64 23.24 38.45
N SER A 369 16.99 24.40 38.25
CA SER A 369 15.69 24.72 38.84
C SER A 369 14.58 23.73 38.48
N PHE A 370 14.60 23.17 37.26
CA PHE A 370 13.67 22.11 36.89
C PHE A 370 13.96 20.82 37.67
N SER A 371 15.23 20.42 37.76
CA SER A 371 15.63 19.20 38.47
C SER A 371 15.37 19.27 39.99
N GLU A 372 15.62 20.43 40.61
CA GLU A 372 15.37 20.67 42.03
C GLU A 372 13.87 20.76 42.30
N GLY A 373 13.14 21.52 41.48
CA GLY A 373 11.69 21.60 41.56
C GLY A 373 11.00 20.25 41.37
N LEU A 374 11.47 19.41 40.44
CA LEU A 374 10.94 18.06 40.24
C LEU A 374 11.14 17.20 41.50
N ARG A 375 12.31 17.24 42.13
CA ARG A 375 12.57 16.51 43.39
C ARG A 375 11.68 16.99 44.52
N GLU A 376 11.47 18.29 44.67
CA GLU A 376 10.52 18.82 45.66
C GLU A 376 9.09 18.32 45.41
N LEU A 377 8.67 18.24 44.14
CA LEU A 377 7.35 17.72 43.78
C LEU A 377 7.23 16.21 44.02
N GLU A 378 8.30 15.45 43.82
CA GLU A 378 8.38 14.01 44.15
C GLU A 378 8.25 13.73 45.65
N GLU A 379 8.57 14.70 46.52
CA GLU A 379 8.34 14.62 47.97
C GLU A 379 6.92 15.01 48.38
N LEU A 380 6.29 15.92 47.62
CA LEU A 380 4.94 16.46 47.93
C LEU A 380 3.80 15.59 47.40
N TYR A 381 4.02 14.87 46.31
CA TYR A 381 3.02 14.03 45.66
C TYR A 381 3.41 12.55 45.76
N ASP A 382 2.42 11.67 45.89
CA ASP A 382 2.66 10.23 45.86
C ASP A 382 3.22 9.78 44.50
N GLN A 383 2.79 10.46 43.43
CA GLN A 383 3.21 10.19 42.07
C GLN A 383 3.23 11.46 41.21
N VAL A 384 4.31 11.65 40.44
CA VAL A 384 4.42 12.67 39.40
C VAL A 384 4.42 11.97 38.03
N VAL A 385 3.57 12.42 37.11
CA VAL A 385 3.52 11.96 35.72
C VAL A 385 3.90 13.11 34.82
N LEU A 386 4.92 12.90 34.00
CA LEU A 386 5.44 13.89 33.07
C LEU A 386 5.01 13.50 31.65
N TYR A 387 4.63 14.47 30.84
CA TYR A 387 4.49 14.31 29.39
C TYR A 387 5.49 15.19 28.67
N ALA A 388 6.15 14.67 27.64
CA ALA A 388 7.09 15.42 26.83
C ALA A 388 6.87 15.16 25.32
N PRO A 389 7.43 16.02 24.45
CA PRO A 389 7.37 15.83 23.00
C PRO A 389 8.02 14.51 22.53
N PRO A 390 7.73 14.07 21.30
CA PRO A 390 8.26 12.81 20.78
C PRO A 390 9.79 12.72 20.75
N LEU A 391 10.32 11.51 20.98
CA LEU A 391 11.76 11.22 20.96
C LEU A 391 12.41 11.40 19.58
N VAL A 392 11.61 11.27 18.51
CA VAL A 392 12.06 11.52 17.15
C VAL A 392 11.78 12.98 16.79
N GLY A 393 12.84 13.69 16.41
CA GLY A 393 12.76 15.09 15.96
C GLY A 393 12.94 16.14 17.07
N SER A 394 12.92 15.75 18.35
CA SER A 394 13.22 16.66 19.47
C SER A 394 14.03 15.95 20.57
N MET A 395 14.91 16.71 21.24
CA MET A 395 15.64 16.25 22.42
C MET A 395 14.89 16.52 23.73
N ASP A 396 13.79 17.28 23.72
CA ASP A 396 13.05 17.64 24.94
C ASP A 396 12.65 16.41 25.75
N GLY A 397 12.07 15.40 25.09
CA GLY A 397 11.67 14.15 25.73
C GLY A 397 12.86 13.39 26.33
N ALA A 398 14.03 13.45 25.70
CA ALA A 398 15.24 12.79 26.18
C ALA A 398 15.86 13.54 27.39
N VAL A 399 15.81 14.87 27.40
CA VAL A 399 16.24 15.72 28.54
C VAL A 399 15.35 15.50 29.77
N VAL A 400 14.03 15.42 29.58
CA VAL A 400 13.10 15.10 30.67
C VAL A 400 13.30 13.66 31.14
N ALA A 401 13.55 12.72 30.21
CA ALA A 401 13.81 11.32 30.55
C ALA A 401 15.07 11.13 31.41
N ALA A 402 16.09 11.99 31.25
CA ALA A 402 17.30 11.95 32.07
C ALA A 402 17.06 12.35 33.53
N GLN A 403 15.96 13.06 33.80
CA GLN A 403 15.63 13.60 35.13
C GLN A 403 14.50 12.83 35.81
N ALA A 404 13.65 12.14 35.05
CA ALA A 404 12.60 11.28 35.58
C ALA A 404 13.16 9.95 36.12
N GLN A 405 12.53 9.41 37.17
CA GLN A 405 12.93 8.13 37.76
C GLN A 405 12.57 6.92 36.89
N SER A 406 11.54 7.05 36.05
CA SER A 406 11.03 6.04 35.14
C SER A 406 10.65 6.66 33.80
N CYS A 407 10.90 5.92 32.72
CA CYS A 407 10.59 6.35 31.36
C CYS A 407 9.77 5.27 30.66
N LEU A 408 8.51 5.60 30.36
CA LEU A 408 7.59 4.82 29.54
C LEU A 408 7.59 5.38 28.12
N VAL A 409 7.98 4.54 27.16
CA VAL A 409 7.88 4.94 25.75
C VAL A 409 6.56 4.47 25.16
N VAL A 410 5.80 5.39 24.59
CA VAL A 410 4.50 5.11 23.97
C VAL A 410 4.67 4.93 22.47
N ILE A 411 4.28 3.76 21.96
CA ILE A 411 4.41 3.37 20.56
C ILE A 411 3.01 3.21 19.96
N ASP A 412 2.66 4.05 18.99
CA ASP A 412 1.47 3.82 18.17
C ASP A 412 1.74 2.66 17.19
N VAL A 413 1.02 1.55 17.33
CA VAL A 413 1.26 0.37 16.48
C VAL A 413 0.81 0.53 15.03
N GLY A 414 0.01 1.55 14.72
CA GLY A 414 -0.47 1.85 13.37
C GLY A 414 0.39 2.85 12.61
N LEU A 415 1.17 3.67 13.32
CA LEU A 415 1.97 4.77 12.75
C LEU A 415 3.47 4.58 12.95
N CYS A 416 3.90 3.92 14.04
CA CYS A 416 5.31 3.78 14.37
C CYS A 416 5.90 2.52 13.73
N THR A 417 6.87 2.70 12.85
CA THR A 417 7.62 1.59 12.26
C THR A 417 8.70 1.08 13.22
N ARG A 418 9.12 -0.17 13.04
CA ARG A 418 10.18 -0.80 13.86
C ARG A 418 11.50 -0.03 13.79
N VAL A 419 11.83 0.48 12.61
CA VAL A 419 13.06 1.25 12.38
C VAL A 419 13.03 2.55 13.19
N VAL A 420 11.92 3.28 13.10
CA VAL A 420 11.76 4.56 13.81
C VAL A 420 11.67 4.36 15.33
N ALA A 421 11.03 3.28 15.79
CA ALA A 421 11.07 2.92 17.20
C ALA A 421 12.50 2.59 17.68
N GLY A 422 13.30 1.91 16.86
CA GLY A 422 14.71 1.67 17.13
C GLY A 422 15.54 2.95 17.21
N GLU A 423 15.27 3.92 16.32
CA GLU A 423 15.89 5.26 16.35
C GLU A 423 15.51 6.03 17.63
N ALA A 424 14.22 6.02 18.01
CA ALA A 424 13.76 6.62 19.26
C ALA A 424 14.47 6.01 20.48
N MET A 425 14.66 4.69 20.51
CA MET A 425 15.42 4.01 21.57
C MET A 425 16.91 4.37 21.53
N HIS A 426 17.48 4.55 20.34
CA HIS A 426 18.88 4.94 20.18
C HIS A 426 19.15 6.31 20.81
N ASN A 427 18.26 7.29 20.62
CA ASN A 427 18.38 8.62 21.23
C ASN A 427 18.44 8.56 22.76
N LEU A 428 17.63 7.70 23.39
CA LEU A 428 17.68 7.49 24.84
C LEU A 428 18.98 6.78 25.28
N ARG A 429 19.42 5.77 24.52
CA ARG A 429 20.67 5.04 24.81
C ARG A 429 21.90 5.93 24.72
N LEU A 430 21.93 6.91 23.81
CA LEU A 430 23.02 7.90 23.72
C LEU A 430 23.18 8.72 24.99
N LEU A 431 22.09 8.92 25.75
CA LEU A 431 22.10 9.60 27.05
C LEU A 431 22.26 8.64 28.24
N GLY A 432 22.50 7.35 27.99
CA GLY A 432 22.59 6.32 29.04
C GLY A 432 21.24 5.98 29.69
N ILE A 433 20.13 6.37 29.08
CA ILE A 433 18.78 6.16 29.63
C ILE A 433 18.26 4.81 29.13
N VAL A 434 17.87 3.94 30.07
CA VAL A 434 17.18 2.68 29.78
C VAL A 434 15.71 2.86 30.12
N PRO A 435 14.80 2.84 29.13
CA PRO A 435 13.37 2.88 29.40
C PRO A 435 12.94 1.76 30.31
N THR A 436 11.95 2.03 31.16
CA THR A 436 11.37 1.01 32.06
C THR A 436 10.54 0.00 31.28
N GLY A 437 9.92 0.42 30.18
CA GLY A 437 9.21 -0.43 29.25
C GLY A 437 8.46 0.38 28.20
N VAL A 438 7.62 -0.30 27.43
CA VAL A 438 6.85 0.32 26.35
C VAL A 438 5.35 0.13 26.55
N ALA A 439 4.56 1.12 26.14
CA ALA A 439 3.11 1.01 26.02
C ALA A 439 2.72 0.99 24.54
N LEU A 440 1.91 0.01 24.14
CA LEU A 440 1.42 -0.10 22.75
C LEU A 440 0.08 0.60 22.63
N ALA A 441 0.06 1.76 21.97
CA ALA A 441 -1.13 2.54 21.73
C ALA A 441 -1.83 2.15 20.41
N ASN A 442 -3.15 2.36 20.35
CA ASN A 442 -3.98 2.08 19.17
C ASN A 442 -3.96 0.61 18.72
N PHE A 443 -3.83 -0.31 19.68
CA PHE A 443 -3.79 -1.73 19.40
C PHE A 443 -5.17 -2.29 19.06
N LYS A 444 -5.26 -3.10 17.99
CA LYS A 444 -6.52 -3.76 17.60
C LYS A 444 -6.73 -5.02 18.44
N VAL A 445 -7.49 -4.92 19.52
CA VAL A 445 -7.87 -6.06 20.35
C VAL A 445 -9.09 -6.78 19.73
N LYS A 446 -8.96 -8.09 19.44
CA LYS A 446 -10.09 -8.91 18.97
C LYS A 446 -11.15 -9.02 20.08
N GLY A 447 -12.35 -8.49 19.83
CA GLY A 447 -13.49 -8.54 20.76
C GLY A 447 -13.83 -7.21 21.44
N ALA A 448 -12.88 -6.29 21.58
CA ALA A 448 -13.11 -4.99 22.21
C ALA A 448 -14.10 -4.10 21.42
N GLU A 449 -14.04 -4.13 20.07
CA GLU A 449 -14.99 -3.37 19.22
C GLU A 449 -16.45 -3.82 19.40
N ARG A 450 -16.71 -5.05 19.89
CA ARG A 450 -18.06 -5.57 20.13
C ARG A 450 -18.58 -5.19 21.52
N ALA A 451 -17.68 -5.09 22.50
CA ALA A 451 -17.99 -4.63 23.85
C ALA A 451 -18.20 -3.10 23.92
N GLU A 452 -17.37 -2.31 23.22
CA GLU A 452 -17.53 -0.83 23.16
C GLU A 452 -18.71 -0.37 22.29
N ARG A 453 -19.24 -1.23 21.41
CA ARG A 453 -20.49 -1.00 20.67
C ARG A 453 -21.74 -1.29 21.51
N ALA A 454 -21.62 -1.97 22.64
CA ALA A 454 -22.70 -2.01 23.60
C ALA A 454 -22.91 -0.57 24.09
N LYS A 455 -24.07 0.00 23.78
CA LYS A 455 -24.46 1.33 24.26
C LYS A 455 -24.15 1.40 25.77
N PRO A 456 -23.64 2.52 26.31
CA PRO A 456 -23.81 2.77 27.72
C PRO A 456 -25.33 2.74 27.95
N GLY A 457 -25.82 1.64 28.51
CA GLY A 457 -27.16 1.57 29.06
C GLY A 457 -27.25 2.72 30.03
N ALA A 458 -28.35 3.47 29.95
CA ALA A 458 -28.65 4.62 30.77
C ALA A 458 -28.22 4.38 32.23
N VAL A 459 -27.02 4.83 32.58
CA VAL A 459 -26.72 5.18 33.95
C VAL A 459 -27.51 6.46 34.12
N ALA A 460 -28.62 6.31 34.83
CA ALA A 460 -29.47 7.40 35.24
C ALA A 460 -28.62 8.60 35.63
N GLU A 461 -29.09 9.80 35.28
CA GLU A 461 -28.85 11.00 36.09
C GLU A 461 -29.22 10.66 37.53
N ARG A 462 -28.30 10.01 38.24
CA ARG A 462 -28.33 9.94 39.67
C ARG A 462 -27.65 11.23 40.06
N THR A 463 -28.48 12.26 40.16
CA THR A 463 -28.23 13.49 40.89
C THR A 463 -27.35 13.12 42.08
N LEU A 464 -26.07 13.50 42.03
CA LEU A 464 -25.22 13.42 43.20
C LEU A 464 -26.02 14.09 44.32
N PRO A 465 -26.30 13.41 45.45
CA PRO A 465 -26.86 14.12 46.59
C PRO A 465 -25.88 15.23 46.89
N ARG A 466 -26.37 16.47 46.80
CA ARG A 466 -25.67 17.68 47.19
C ARG A 466 -25.44 17.55 48.70
N SER A 467 -24.43 16.78 49.09
CA SER A 467 -24.01 16.67 50.47
C SER A 467 -23.28 17.98 50.74
N GLU A 468 -23.92 18.84 51.51
CA GLU A 468 -23.24 19.86 52.30
C GLU A 468 -22.30 19.14 53.27
N ARG A 469 -21.13 18.76 52.77
CA ARG A 469 -19.98 18.44 53.61
C ARG A 469 -19.01 19.59 53.48
N LYS A 470 -19.01 20.40 54.53
CA LYS A 470 -17.98 21.38 54.86
C LYS A 470 -16.61 20.72 54.59
N PRO A 471 -15.73 21.34 53.79
CA PRO A 471 -14.39 20.79 53.57
C PRO A 471 -13.66 20.71 54.92
N PRO A 472 -12.84 19.68 55.18
CA PRO A 472 -11.91 19.73 56.30
C PRO A 472 -10.98 20.91 56.06
N SER A 473 -11.07 21.90 56.95
CA SER A 473 -10.14 23.01 57.06
C SER A 473 -8.75 22.46 57.38
N ARG A 474 -7.90 22.33 56.38
CA ARG A 474 -6.44 22.35 56.58
C ARG A 474 -5.97 23.76 56.24
N GLU A 475 -5.51 24.45 57.26
CA GLU A 475 -4.87 25.75 57.17
C GLU A 475 -3.64 25.68 56.24
N PRO A 476 -3.42 26.68 55.38
CA PRO A 476 -2.08 26.91 54.85
C PRO A 476 -1.18 27.33 56.01
N ARG A 477 -0.09 26.58 56.23
CA ARG A 477 0.99 26.99 57.12
C ARG A 477 1.76 28.15 56.48
N PHE A 478 1.21 29.36 56.57
CA PHE A 478 1.96 30.61 56.46
C PHE A 478 1.30 31.63 57.39
N ALA A 479 1.87 31.78 58.58
CA ALA A 479 1.55 32.87 59.49
C ALA A 479 2.42 34.08 59.14
N GLY A 480 1.78 35.25 59.05
CA GLY A 480 2.41 36.55 58.91
C GLY A 480 1.35 37.63 59.13
N ASP A 481 1.26 38.09 60.37
CA ASP A 481 0.35 39.12 60.87
C ASP A 481 0.35 40.42 60.05
N THR A 482 -0.82 41.01 59.83
CA THR A 482 -1.19 42.33 60.40
C THR A 482 -2.64 42.72 60.09
N ALA A 483 -3.23 43.40 61.06
CA ALA A 483 -4.64 43.71 61.21
C ALA A 483 -5.15 44.86 60.29
N ALA A 484 -6.46 44.87 59.98
CA ALA A 484 -7.42 45.82 60.55
C ALA A 484 -8.75 45.93 59.75
N ARG A 485 -9.85 45.67 60.47
CA ARG A 485 -11.21 46.27 60.46
C ARG A 485 -11.77 46.94 59.20
N GLY A 486 -13.02 46.60 58.88
CA GLY A 486 -13.96 47.51 58.21
C GLY A 486 -15.27 46.87 57.77
N THR A 487 -16.30 46.95 58.61
CA THR A 487 -17.71 46.62 58.32
C THR A 487 -18.33 47.59 57.31
N ALA A 488 -19.13 47.13 56.34
CA ALA A 488 -20.31 47.85 55.86
C ALA A 488 -21.24 46.96 55.01
N HIS A 489 -22.53 47.21 55.20
CA HIS A 489 -23.69 46.47 54.74
C HIS A 489 -24.51 47.39 53.83
N TRP A 490 -24.91 46.93 52.63
CA TRP A 490 -26.17 47.21 51.88
C TRP A 490 -25.95 46.75 50.43
N ARG A 491 -26.74 45.83 49.85
CA ARG A 491 -28.16 45.80 49.41
C ARG A 491 -28.24 46.05 47.89
N LYS A 492 -28.87 45.07 47.23
CA LYS A 492 -29.14 44.91 45.80
C LYS A 492 -29.92 46.09 45.22
N GLU A 493 -29.53 46.50 44.01
CA GLU A 493 -30.42 47.11 43.02
C GLU A 493 -30.15 46.48 41.65
N THR A 494 -31.24 46.02 41.03
CA THR A 494 -31.35 45.43 39.70
C THR A 494 -31.98 46.45 38.77
N ALA A 495 -31.43 46.62 37.57
CA ALA A 495 -32.12 47.17 36.41
C ALA A 495 -31.45 46.69 35.10
N PRO A 496 -32.18 46.64 33.97
CA PRO A 496 -32.18 45.49 33.07
C PRO A 496 -31.35 45.66 31.80
N VAL A 497 -30.86 44.55 31.26
CA VAL A 497 -30.30 44.48 29.90
C VAL A 497 -31.44 44.21 28.93
N GLN A 498 -31.61 45.11 27.96
CA GLN A 498 -32.57 45.01 26.87
C GLN A 498 -32.09 44.00 25.82
N THR A 499 -32.99 43.11 25.43
CA THR A 499 -32.91 42.27 24.22
C THR A 499 -33.43 43.07 23.03
N PRO A 500 -32.77 43.05 21.85
CA PRO A 500 -33.46 43.36 20.61
C PRO A 500 -33.92 42.09 19.90
N GLU A 501 -35.16 42.15 19.44
CA GLU A 501 -35.89 41.12 18.69
C GLU A 501 -35.30 40.82 17.31
N ARG A 502 -35.56 39.58 16.89
CA ARG A 502 -35.43 39.06 15.53
C ARG A 502 -36.19 39.88 14.49
N LYS A 503 -35.52 40.19 13.38
CA LYS A 503 -36.15 40.15 12.04
C LYS A 503 -35.31 39.27 11.11
N GLY A 504 -36.01 38.42 10.37
CA GLY A 504 -35.44 37.34 9.58
C GLY A 504 -34.71 37.80 8.31
N GLY A 505 -33.85 36.91 7.82
CA GLY A 505 -33.22 37.00 6.51
C GLY A 505 -32.03 36.05 6.40
N GLY A 506 -32.14 35.04 5.54
CA GLY A 506 -31.01 34.34 4.92
C GLY A 506 -30.04 33.60 5.86
N ARG A 507 -30.24 32.29 6.03
CA ARG A 507 -29.23 31.39 6.58
C ARG A 507 -28.06 31.31 5.60
N ALA A 508 -27.03 32.15 5.78
CA ALA A 508 -25.75 31.96 5.12
C ALA A 508 -25.10 30.70 5.69
N VAL A 509 -25.16 29.61 4.92
CA VAL A 509 -24.44 28.38 5.20
C VAL A 509 -22.96 28.68 4.96
N THR A 510 -22.14 28.72 6.02
CA THR A 510 -20.68 28.56 5.85
C THR A 510 -20.44 27.16 5.31
N PRO A 511 -19.90 26.99 4.08
CA PRO A 511 -19.67 25.68 3.52
C PRO A 511 -18.62 24.95 4.36
N SER A 512 -18.80 23.64 4.55
CA SER A 512 -17.76 22.78 5.10
C SER A 512 -16.47 22.88 4.26
N LEU A 513 -15.30 22.68 4.86
CA LEU A 513 -14.01 22.66 4.14
C LEU A 513 -13.98 21.67 2.95
N GLY A 514 -14.81 20.63 3.00
CA GLY A 514 -14.98 19.65 1.91
C GLY A 514 -15.87 20.10 0.75
N SER A 515 -16.68 21.14 0.90
CA SER A 515 -17.48 21.73 -0.20
C SER A 515 -16.62 22.65 -1.07
N ALA A 516 -15.83 23.56 -0.48
CA ALA A 516 -15.01 24.53 -1.23
C ALA A 516 -13.99 23.84 -2.19
N SER A 517 -13.32 22.77 -1.74
CA SER A 517 -12.41 22.01 -2.60
C SER A 517 -13.13 21.23 -3.71
N ARG A 518 -14.41 20.86 -3.54
CA ARG A 518 -15.21 20.18 -4.56
C ARG A 518 -15.80 21.17 -5.57
N ASP A 519 -16.21 22.34 -5.11
CA ASP A 519 -16.78 23.40 -5.92
C ASP A 519 -15.70 23.98 -6.87
N LEU A 520 -14.48 24.24 -6.38
CA LEU A 520 -13.33 24.66 -7.21
C LEU A 520 -12.79 23.57 -8.15
N ALA A 521 -12.99 22.29 -7.83
CA ALA A 521 -12.65 21.18 -8.72
C ALA A 521 -13.65 21.04 -9.89
N ALA A 522 -14.82 21.67 -9.78
CA ALA A 522 -15.85 21.69 -10.82
C ALA A 522 -15.80 22.97 -11.70
N GLU A 523 -15.08 24.01 -11.30
CA GLU A 523 -14.86 25.21 -12.12
C GLU A 523 -13.71 25.03 -13.12
N GLU A 524 -13.91 25.50 -14.35
CA GLU A 524 -12.85 25.56 -15.36
C GLU A 524 -11.97 26.81 -15.15
N PRO A 525 -10.63 26.65 -15.13
CA PRO A 525 -9.71 27.78 -15.00
C PRO A 525 -9.83 28.68 -16.24
N GLY A 526 -10.16 29.96 -16.03
CA GLY A 526 -10.46 30.92 -17.10
C GLY A 526 -11.45 32.03 -16.71
N ALA A 527 -12.11 31.94 -15.54
CA ALA A 527 -12.93 33.03 -15.03
C ALA A 527 -12.07 34.11 -14.33
N PRO A 528 -12.21 35.41 -14.67
CA PRO A 528 -11.60 36.49 -13.88
C PRO A 528 -12.47 36.73 -12.65
N GLY A 529 -11.94 36.51 -11.46
CA GLY A 529 -12.73 36.74 -10.26
C GLY A 529 -11.92 36.79 -8.98
N GLU A 530 -11.97 37.95 -8.33
CA GLU A 530 -11.57 38.17 -6.93
C GLU A 530 -12.10 37.06 -5.99
N LYS A 531 -13.27 36.49 -6.31
CA LYS A 531 -13.87 35.34 -5.63
C LYS A 531 -13.03 34.06 -5.67
N VAL A 532 -12.42 33.73 -6.81
CA VAL A 532 -11.56 32.53 -6.95
C VAL A 532 -10.31 32.70 -6.10
N ALA A 533 -9.72 33.89 -6.11
CA ALA A 533 -8.55 34.21 -5.28
C ALA A 533 -8.87 34.15 -3.77
N GLU A 534 -10.05 34.62 -3.34
CA GLU A 534 -10.50 34.48 -1.95
C GLU A 534 -10.69 33.02 -1.53
N GLU A 535 -11.21 32.17 -2.42
CA GLU A 535 -11.42 30.75 -2.10
C GLU A 535 -10.11 29.97 -2.05
N PHE A 536 -9.17 30.27 -2.95
CA PHE A 536 -7.81 29.76 -2.87
C PHE A 536 -7.07 30.25 -1.64
N ALA A 537 -7.27 31.50 -1.21
CA ALA A 537 -6.74 32.00 0.05
C ALA A 537 -7.29 31.18 1.24
N ARG A 538 -8.59 30.88 1.27
CA ARG A 538 -9.18 30.01 2.31
C ARG A 538 -8.61 28.59 2.30
N LEU A 539 -8.38 28.01 1.12
CA LEU A 539 -7.69 26.72 0.99
C LEU A 539 -6.27 26.78 1.56
N GLY A 540 -5.56 27.89 1.31
CA GLY A 540 -4.22 28.15 1.83
C GLY A 540 -4.19 28.28 3.35
N GLU A 541 -5.14 29.02 3.94
CA GLU A 541 -5.27 29.14 5.41
C GLU A 541 -5.57 27.79 6.08
N ALA A 542 -6.29 26.91 5.39
CA ALA A 542 -6.65 25.59 5.86
C ALA A 542 -5.59 24.50 5.59
N GLY A 543 -4.55 24.81 4.79
CA GLY A 543 -3.55 23.81 4.35
C GLY A 543 -4.14 22.70 3.46
N ALA A 544 -5.26 22.97 2.79
CA ALA A 544 -5.93 22.00 1.91
C ALA A 544 -5.17 21.86 0.58
N PRO A 545 -5.20 20.69 -0.10
CA PRO A 545 -4.50 20.50 -1.36
C PRO A 545 -5.10 21.37 -2.48
N ILE A 546 -4.23 21.92 -3.34
CA ILE A 546 -4.65 22.66 -4.53
C ILE A 546 -5.32 21.70 -5.53
N PRO A 547 -6.49 22.03 -6.11
CA PRO A 547 -7.13 21.21 -7.13
C PRO A 547 -6.25 21.00 -8.38
N LYS A 548 -6.21 19.77 -8.90
CA LYS A 548 -5.30 19.36 -9.99
C LYS A 548 -5.57 20.05 -11.33
N ASN A 549 -6.84 20.35 -11.64
CA ASN A 549 -7.24 21.10 -12.82
C ASN A 549 -6.56 22.48 -12.89
N TRP A 550 -6.41 23.14 -11.74
CA TRP A 550 -5.76 24.44 -11.64
C TRP A 550 -4.23 24.37 -11.72
N LEU A 551 -3.62 23.29 -11.22
CA LEU A 551 -2.18 23.04 -11.42
C LEU A 551 -1.85 22.80 -12.90
N ARG A 552 -2.70 22.07 -13.62
CA ARG A 552 -2.55 21.85 -15.07
C ARG A 552 -2.73 23.12 -15.89
N ALA A 553 -3.57 24.04 -15.43
CA ALA A 553 -3.84 25.31 -16.10
C ALA A 553 -2.62 26.24 -16.17
N LEU A 554 -1.61 26.03 -15.32
CA LEU A 554 -0.32 26.72 -15.42
C LEU A 554 0.40 26.46 -16.75
N ASN A 555 0.08 25.34 -17.43
CA ASN A 555 0.68 24.97 -18.73
C ASN A 555 -0.25 25.19 -19.92
N SER A 556 -1.37 25.90 -19.73
CA SER A 556 -2.31 26.17 -20.81
C SER A 556 -1.64 27.04 -21.90
N GLU A 557 -1.86 26.72 -23.17
CA GLU A 557 -1.45 27.58 -24.31
C GLU A 557 -2.22 28.90 -24.34
N LYS A 558 -3.35 28.98 -23.64
CA LYS A 558 -4.17 30.19 -23.52
C LYS A 558 -3.68 31.06 -22.35
N GLU A 559 -3.25 32.28 -22.68
CA GLU A 559 -2.64 33.24 -21.75
C GLU A 559 -3.54 33.61 -20.56
N ASP A 560 -4.82 33.84 -20.83
CA ASP A 560 -5.86 34.19 -19.84
C ASP A 560 -6.06 33.09 -18.78
N VAL A 561 -6.05 31.82 -19.21
CA VAL A 561 -6.16 30.65 -18.32
C VAL A 561 -4.93 30.53 -17.43
N ARG A 562 -3.74 30.77 -17.99
CA ARG A 562 -2.47 30.69 -17.28
C ARG A 562 -2.34 31.80 -16.22
N GLU A 563 -2.68 33.04 -16.58
CA GLU A 563 -2.67 34.17 -15.64
C GLU A 563 -3.66 33.97 -14.48
N SER A 564 -4.87 33.50 -14.78
CA SER A 564 -5.89 33.21 -13.76
C SER A 564 -5.43 32.12 -12.79
N ALA A 565 -4.83 31.03 -13.30
CA ALA A 565 -4.28 29.97 -12.47
C ALA A 565 -3.11 30.43 -11.61
N SER A 566 -2.18 31.22 -12.18
CA SER A 566 -1.05 31.79 -11.45
C SER A 566 -1.51 32.71 -10.31
N ALA A 567 -2.51 33.57 -10.56
CA ALA A 567 -3.07 34.47 -9.55
C ALA A 567 -3.74 33.70 -8.39
N ALA A 568 -4.56 32.69 -8.71
CA ALA A 568 -5.25 31.87 -7.71
C ALA A 568 -4.25 31.09 -6.83
N ILE A 569 -3.25 30.45 -7.44
CA ILE A 569 -2.22 29.69 -6.73
C ILE A 569 -1.34 30.61 -5.88
N THR A 570 -1.04 31.81 -6.37
CA THR A 570 -0.32 32.83 -5.59
C THR A 570 -1.12 33.28 -4.37
N ALA A 571 -2.44 33.46 -4.48
CA ALA A 571 -3.31 33.79 -3.35
C ALA A 571 -3.35 32.67 -2.29
N TYR A 572 -3.38 31.41 -2.74
CA TYR A 572 -3.23 30.25 -1.86
C TYR A 572 -1.92 30.29 -1.08
N TYR A 573 -0.77 30.42 -1.76
CA TYR A 573 0.51 30.41 -1.08
C TYR A 573 0.69 31.62 -0.17
N ARG A 574 0.16 32.78 -0.55
CA ARG A 574 0.20 33.98 0.30
C ARG A 574 -0.51 33.74 1.63
N ALA A 575 -1.68 33.11 1.59
CA ALA A 575 -2.44 32.76 2.78
C ALA A 575 -1.78 31.63 3.59
N PHE A 576 -1.28 30.60 2.91
CA PHE A 576 -0.56 29.47 3.50
C PHE A 576 0.72 29.91 4.24
N LEU A 577 1.60 30.66 3.56
CA LEU A 577 2.85 31.15 4.14
C LEU A 577 2.58 32.09 5.34
N ARG A 578 1.55 32.95 5.25
CA ARG A 578 1.15 33.83 6.35
C ARG A 578 0.66 33.06 7.57
N ARG A 579 -0.10 31.97 7.37
CA ARG A 579 -0.64 31.14 8.45
C ARG A 579 0.46 30.35 9.17
N TYR A 580 1.38 29.76 8.42
CA TYR A 580 2.34 28.80 8.94
C TYR A 580 3.72 29.38 9.29
N ARG A 581 3.97 30.70 9.07
CA ARG A 581 5.25 31.38 9.35
C ARG A 581 6.47 30.61 8.80
N ILE A 582 6.33 30.13 7.58
CA ILE A 582 7.29 29.22 6.92
C ILE A 582 8.60 29.95 6.65
N GLY A 583 9.71 29.35 7.08
CA GLY A 583 11.07 29.86 6.90
C GLY A 583 11.67 29.58 5.52
N GLU A 584 12.89 30.08 5.31
CA GLU A 584 13.61 30.01 4.03
C GLU A 584 13.90 28.55 3.59
N GLU A 585 14.28 27.67 4.52
CA GLU A 585 14.54 26.25 4.24
C GLU A 585 13.28 25.45 3.89
N ASP A 586 12.16 25.79 4.51
CA ASP A 586 10.88 25.10 4.30
C ASP A 586 10.29 25.45 2.93
N THR A 587 10.46 26.69 2.48
CA THR A 587 9.98 27.14 1.16
C THR A 587 10.66 26.37 0.03
N VAL A 588 11.96 26.13 0.16
CA VAL A 588 12.75 25.30 -0.77
C VAL A 588 12.24 23.86 -0.80
N ARG A 589 12.07 23.24 0.37
CA ARG A 589 11.61 21.85 0.48
C ARG A 589 10.20 21.67 -0.07
N ILE A 590 9.31 22.63 0.19
CA ILE A 590 7.95 22.67 -0.35
C ILE A 590 8.00 22.78 -1.88
N THR A 591 8.82 23.67 -2.43
CA THR A 591 9.00 23.85 -3.88
C THR A 591 9.49 22.55 -4.53
N GLU A 592 10.51 21.89 -3.98
CA GLU A 592 11.03 20.64 -4.52
C GLU A 592 10.05 19.47 -4.38
N ALA A 593 9.29 19.40 -3.28
CA ALA A 593 8.24 18.40 -3.09
C ALA A 593 7.11 18.55 -4.12
N ILE A 594 6.71 19.80 -4.40
CA ILE A 594 5.68 20.12 -5.39
C ILE A 594 6.14 19.75 -6.80
N ILE A 595 7.37 20.12 -7.19
CA ILE A 595 7.94 19.76 -8.50
C ILE A 595 7.98 18.23 -8.64
N ARG A 596 8.43 17.53 -7.60
CA ARG A 596 8.51 16.05 -7.60
C ARG A 596 7.13 15.40 -7.70
N MET A 597 6.13 15.96 -7.02
CA MET A 597 4.74 15.49 -7.06
C MET A 597 4.15 15.68 -8.46
N MET A 598 4.23 16.90 -9.01
CA MET A 598 3.65 17.23 -10.32
C MET A 598 4.30 16.45 -11.46
N ARG A 599 5.61 16.15 -11.38
CA ARG A 599 6.30 15.33 -12.38
C ARG A 599 5.87 13.86 -12.35
N ARG A 600 5.60 13.30 -11.17
CA ARG A 600 5.14 11.92 -11.02
C ARG A 600 3.78 11.69 -11.68
N GLU A 601 2.97 12.74 -11.78
CA GLU A 601 1.62 12.70 -12.34
C GLU A 601 1.52 13.21 -13.79
N GLY A 602 2.65 13.60 -14.41
CA GLY A 602 2.70 14.09 -15.79
C GLY A 602 2.14 15.50 -15.98
N GLU A 603 1.97 16.27 -14.90
CA GLU A 603 1.26 17.56 -14.91
C GLU A 603 2.13 18.73 -15.38
N PHE A 604 3.41 18.51 -15.71
CA PHE A 604 4.35 19.46 -16.36
C PHE A 604 4.89 18.97 -17.70
N ALA A 605 4.15 18.15 -18.43
CA ALA A 605 4.66 17.45 -19.62
C ALA A 605 5.32 18.37 -20.70
N HIS A 606 5.00 19.66 -20.73
CA HIS A 606 5.48 20.64 -21.71
C HIS A 606 6.54 21.63 -21.18
N MET A 607 6.86 21.63 -19.89
CA MET A 607 7.89 22.50 -19.30
C MET A 607 9.11 21.70 -18.85
N ASP A 608 10.32 22.23 -19.11
CA ASP A 608 11.54 21.66 -18.54
C ASP A 608 11.63 21.92 -17.03
N GLU A 609 12.37 21.08 -16.31
CA GLU A 609 12.47 21.11 -14.84
C GLU A 609 13.02 22.45 -14.32
N ALA A 610 13.91 23.08 -15.09
CA ALA A 610 14.43 24.42 -14.79
C ALA A 610 13.35 25.51 -14.91
N GLU A 611 12.45 25.36 -15.89
CA GLU A 611 11.40 26.33 -16.20
C GLU A 611 10.24 26.26 -15.18
N ALA A 612 9.77 25.04 -14.89
CA ALA A 612 8.76 24.81 -13.85
C ALA A 612 9.24 25.30 -12.48
N ARG A 613 10.53 25.08 -12.18
CA ARG A 613 11.15 25.57 -10.94
C ARG A 613 11.18 27.09 -10.87
N ARG A 614 11.59 27.76 -11.94
CA ARG A 614 11.62 29.23 -12.01
C ARG A 614 10.23 29.83 -11.81
N HIS A 615 9.23 29.26 -12.49
CA HIS A 615 7.85 29.73 -12.42
C HIS A 615 7.25 29.57 -11.00
N LEU A 616 7.45 28.43 -10.35
CA LEU A 616 7.02 28.22 -8.97
C LEU A 616 7.73 29.15 -7.98
N GLN A 617 9.01 29.42 -8.21
CA GLN A 617 9.78 30.37 -7.39
C GLN A 617 9.23 31.81 -7.51
N GLU A 618 8.92 32.26 -8.72
CA GLU A 618 8.32 33.57 -8.96
C GLU A 618 6.96 33.72 -8.28
N MET A 619 6.11 32.69 -8.32
CA MET A 619 4.83 32.68 -7.61
C MET A 619 5.00 32.75 -6.09
N LEU A 620 5.97 32.01 -5.53
CA LEU A 620 6.24 32.03 -4.08
C LEU A 620 6.83 33.37 -3.64
N LEU A 621 7.70 33.97 -4.45
CA LEU A 621 8.20 35.34 -4.25
C LEU A 621 7.03 36.34 -4.23
N ALA A 622 6.13 36.29 -5.22
CA ALA A 622 4.94 37.14 -5.30
C ALA A 622 3.93 36.89 -4.15
N ALA A 623 3.96 35.69 -3.56
CA ALA A 623 3.20 35.32 -2.37
C ALA A 623 3.83 35.83 -1.06
N GLY A 624 5.05 36.40 -1.10
CA GLY A 624 5.73 36.99 0.05
C GLY A 624 6.77 36.08 0.72
N ALA A 625 7.20 35.00 0.06
CA ALA A 625 8.34 34.21 0.52
C ALA A 625 9.63 35.06 0.49
N ARG A 626 10.44 34.98 1.55
CA ARG A 626 11.73 35.67 1.65
C ARG A 626 12.86 34.71 1.29
N PHE A 627 13.74 35.14 0.40
CA PHE A 627 14.95 34.41 0.02
C PHE A 627 16.15 35.31 0.29
N SER A 628 17.22 34.75 0.86
CA SER A 628 18.51 35.44 0.92
C SER A 628 19.13 35.49 -0.47
N ALA A 629 19.48 36.69 -0.93
CA ALA A 629 20.22 36.85 -2.17
C ALA A 629 21.59 36.20 -2.01
N GLY A 630 21.80 35.03 -2.64
CA GLY A 630 23.14 34.44 -2.79
C GLY A 630 23.31 32.95 -2.44
N ARG A 631 22.25 32.20 -2.09
CA ARG A 631 22.40 30.75 -1.83
C ARG A 631 21.30 29.89 -2.46
N TRP A 632 21.26 29.88 -3.79
CA TRP A 632 20.81 28.71 -4.55
C TRP A 632 21.78 28.48 -5.71
N PRO A 633 22.22 27.25 -6.02
CA PRO A 633 23.14 27.00 -7.12
C PRO A 633 22.56 27.60 -8.40
N ALA A 634 23.31 28.55 -8.96
CA ALA A 634 22.95 29.20 -10.21
C ALA A 634 22.68 28.14 -11.28
N SER A 635 21.53 28.27 -11.94
CA SER A 635 21.31 27.73 -13.26
C SER A 635 22.55 27.96 -14.12
N ALA A 636 23.08 26.90 -14.73
CA ALA A 636 24.16 27.02 -15.71
C ALA A 636 23.81 28.13 -16.72
N PRO A 637 24.72 29.07 -17.01
CA PRO A 637 24.43 30.15 -17.93
C PRO A 637 24.26 29.58 -19.34
N GLN A 638 23.12 29.87 -19.96
CA GLN A 638 22.97 29.82 -21.40
C GLN A 638 23.69 31.03 -22.00
N GLY A 639 24.57 30.76 -22.96
CA GLY A 639 25.10 31.77 -23.89
C GLY A 639 26.58 32.07 -23.71
N GLU A 640 27.44 31.24 -24.29
CA GLU A 640 28.71 31.67 -24.88
C GLU A 640 29.25 30.59 -25.84
N GLU A 641 29.36 30.92 -27.13
CA GLU A 641 30.18 30.26 -28.15
C GLU A 641 31.06 31.35 -28.78
N PRO A 642 32.23 31.04 -29.38
CA PRO A 642 33.23 30.04 -29.05
C PRO A 642 34.66 30.65 -28.98
N ALA A 643 35.56 30.10 -28.18
CA ALA A 643 36.99 30.43 -28.27
C ALA A 643 37.87 29.18 -28.17
N SER A 644 38.40 28.80 -29.34
CA SER A 644 39.66 28.10 -29.62
C SER A 644 40.35 27.31 -28.50
N ALA A 645 40.42 26.00 -28.74
CA ALA A 645 41.20 25.01 -27.99
C ALA A 645 42.70 25.32 -27.87
N PRO A 646 43.35 24.71 -26.88
CA PRO A 646 44.61 24.00 -27.08
C PRO A 646 44.41 22.49 -26.95
N GLN A 647 44.88 21.78 -27.98
CA GLN A 647 44.93 20.34 -28.09
C GLN A 647 45.84 19.70 -27.02
N VAL A 648 45.36 18.64 -26.37
CA VAL A 648 46.20 17.53 -25.90
C VAL A 648 45.45 16.20 -26.11
N ALA A 649 45.97 15.44 -27.10
CA ALA A 649 46.05 13.98 -27.31
C ALA A 649 44.93 12.99 -26.87
N PRO A 650 44.70 11.91 -27.65
CA PRO A 650 43.42 11.19 -27.70
C PRO A 650 43.24 10.17 -26.57
N GLU A 651 42.01 10.11 -26.04
CA GLU A 651 41.55 9.04 -25.16
C GLU A 651 41.44 7.69 -25.91
N SER A 652 41.95 6.65 -25.26
CA SER A 652 41.80 5.23 -25.58
C SER A 652 40.33 4.80 -25.62
N PRO A 653 39.93 3.89 -26.53
CA PRO A 653 38.52 3.54 -26.68
C PRO A 653 38.01 2.66 -25.54
N GLY A 654 36.99 3.17 -24.83
CA GLY A 654 35.85 2.40 -24.36
C GLY A 654 35.97 1.67 -23.03
N GLU A 655 35.55 2.32 -21.94
CA GLU A 655 34.94 1.60 -20.81
C GLU A 655 33.41 1.60 -20.95
N PRO A 656 32.73 0.43 -20.96
CA PRO A 656 31.29 0.38 -21.07
C PRO A 656 30.60 0.83 -19.77
N LYS A 657 29.55 1.64 -19.90
CA LYS A 657 28.68 2.04 -18.78
C LYS A 657 28.18 0.81 -18.01
N ARG A 658 28.03 0.98 -16.69
CA ARG A 658 27.70 -0.03 -15.65
C ARG A 658 26.63 -1.09 -15.98
N LYS A 659 25.74 -0.83 -16.96
CA LYS A 659 24.75 -1.81 -17.46
C LYS A 659 25.33 -2.86 -18.40
N GLU A 660 26.40 -2.54 -19.12
CA GLU A 660 27.04 -3.39 -20.12
C GLU A 660 28.08 -4.33 -19.50
N LYS A 661 28.79 -3.90 -18.43
CA LYS A 661 29.57 -4.79 -17.55
C LYS A 661 28.72 -5.90 -16.92
N ARG A 662 27.43 -5.64 -16.65
CA ARG A 662 26.49 -6.64 -16.10
C ARG A 662 26.02 -7.63 -17.17
N ARG A 663 25.87 -7.16 -18.42
CA ARG A 663 25.49 -7.99 -19.57
C ARG A 663 26.62 -8.92 -20.02
N LEU A 664 27.87 -8.43 -19.98
CA LEU A 664 29.07 -9.23 -20.27
C LEU A 664 29.38 -10.27 -19.19
N ARG A 665 29.11 -9.99 -17.90
CA ARG A 665 29.19 -11.00 -16.82
C ARG A 665 28.14 -12.12 -16.97
N LEU A 666 26.93 -11.78 -17.42
CA LEU A 666 25.88 -12.76 -17.68
C LEU A 666 26.16 -13.61 -18.93
N GLN A 667 26.80 -13.06 -19.96
CA GLN A 667 27.24 -13.84 -21.13
C GLN A 667 28.43 -14.75 -20.83
N ARG A 668 29.37 -14.32 -19.98
CA ARG A 668 30.54 -15.13 -19.58
C ARG A 668 30.15 -16.33 -18.70
N GLY A 669 29.20 -16.14 -17.77
CA GLY A 669 28.65 -17.25 -16.98
C GLY A 669 27.85 -18.28 -17.81
N ASN A 670 27.26 -17.85 -18.93
CA ASN A 670 26.56 -18.75 -19.85
C ASN A 670 27.50 -19.51 -20.81
N LEU A 671 28.74 -19.06 -20.99
CA LEU A 671 29.76 -19.76 -21.77
C LEU A 671 30.48 -20.80 -20.91
N GLU A 672 30.83 -20.46 -19.67
CA GLU A 672 31.45 -21.39 -18.71
C GLU A 672 30.51 -22.55 -18.33
N GLY A 673 29.19 -22.31 -18.27
CA GLY A 673 28.19 -23.36 -18.06
C GLY A 673 28.03 -24.33 -19.25
N ARG A 674 28.28 -23.88 -20.49
CA ARG A 674 28.18 -24.72 -21.70
C ARG A 674 29.46 -25.51 -21.99
N GLU A 675 30.59 -25.12 -21.43
CA GLU A 675 31.84 -25.89 -21.48
C GLU A 675 31.88 -26.99 -20.40
N ALA A 676 31.28 -26.77 -19.22
CA ALA A 676 31.12 -27.80 -18.19
C ALA A 676 30.17 -28.93 -18.65
N GLU A 677 29.07 -28.60 -19.35
CA GLU A 677 28.09 -29.57 -19.84
C GLU A 677 28.61 -30.43 -21.03
N ARG A 678 29.64 -29.94 -21.75
CA ARG A 678 30.35 -30.71 -22.80
C ARG A 678 31.46 -31.60 -22.27
N ALA A 679 31.97 -31.36 -21.06
CA ALA A 679 32.99 -32.20 -20.44
C ALA A 679 32.39 -33.44 -19.77
N GLU A 680 31.15 -33.36 -19.27
CA GLU A 680 30.45 -34.50 -18.63
C GLU A 680 29.90 -35.53 -19.61
N THR A 681 29.77 -35.20 -20.90
CA THR A 681 29.27 -36.13 -21.94
C THR A 681 30.37 -36.97 -22.60
N ALA A 682 31.63 -36.82 -22.21
CA ALA A 682 32.77 -37.52 -22.82
C ALA A 682 33.46 -38.59 -21.94
N VAL A 683 32.93 -38.91 -20.76
CA VAL A 683 33.55 -39.89 -19.82
C VAL A 683 32.61 -41.06 -19.47
N GLY A 684 31.68 -41.36 -20.37
CA GLY A 684 30.76 -42.49 -20.23
C GLY A 684 31.11 -43.67 -21.13
N ASP A 685 32.36 -44.15 -21.11
CA ASP A 685 32.74 -45.44 -21.69
C ASP A 685 34.11 -45.89 -21.17
N ARG A 686 34.10 -46.69 -20.07
CA ARG A 686 34.95 -47.88 -19.87
C ARG A 686 34.84 -48.40 -18.42
N GLU A 687 34.32 -49.63 -18.36
CA GLU A 687 34.59 -50.76 -17.46
C GLU A 687 35.58 -50.59 -16.28
N GLY A 688 35.23 -51.26 -15.17
CA GLY A 688 36.18 -52.16 -14.51
C GLY A 688 36.40 -51.96 -13.01
N GLU A 689 36.02 -53.00 -12.26
CA GLU A 689 36.62 -53.45 -10.99
C GLU A 689 36.34 -52.70 -9.66
N LYS A 690 35.59 -53.42 -8.81
CA LYS A 690 35.69 -53.49 -7.34
C LYS A 690 37.15 -53.77 -6.89
N PRO A 691 37.60 -53.47 -5.65
CA PRO A 691 36.92 -53.94 -4.44
C PRO A 691 36.93 -53.03 -3.20
N GLU A 692 36.26 -53.58 -2.19
CA GLU A 692 36.06 -53.20 -0.80
C GLU A 692 37.30 -52.67 -0.08
N GLU A 693 37.14 -51.61 0.72
CA GLU A 693 37.86 -51.49 1.97
C GLU A 693 37.05 -50.70 3.00
N GLU A 694 37.35 -51.05 4.24
CA GLU A 694 36.59 -50.97 5.46
C GLU A 694 37.03 -49.72 6.26
N VAL A 695 36.34 -49.48 7.38
CA VAL A 695 36.84 -48.76 8.58
C VAL A 695 36.46 -47.28 8.77
N ASP A 696 35.59 -47.17 9.76
CA ASP A 696 35.46 -46.25 10.90
C ASP A 696 35.02 -44.79 10.81
N TRP A 697 34.09 -44.59 11.74
CA TRP A 697 33.56 -43.41 12.37
C TRP A 697 34.62 -42.56 13.06
N GLU A 698 34.49 -41.23 12.94
CA GLU A 698 34.30 -40.32 14.08
C GLU A 698 33.47 -39.10 13.65
#